data_AF-A0A6H2DS03-F1
#
_entry.id   AF-A0A6H2DS03-F1
#
_cell.length_a   1.000
_cell.length_b   1.000
_cell.length_c   1.000
_cell.angle_alpha   90.00
_cell.angle_beta   90.00
_cell.angle_gamma   90.00
#
_symmetry.space_group_name_H-M   'P 1'
#
loop_
_entity.id
_entity.type
_entity.pdbx_description
1 polymer ?
#
loop_
_entity_poly.entity_id
_entity_poly.type
_entity_poly.pdbx_seq_one_letter_code
_entity_poly.pdbx_strand_id
1 'polypeptide(L)'
;MEKLKLYNWYGKAFDTILPETSNNLKAYKKQVNNLFSRQEINIKSQQARDKDLFLRARQKLRDNLKRRLATHKIAYKSKIAVLKDTIKKLSFVDSTISLLNFEIKKLKANLKDSKTYTKDFVASLAKSADDLETKLNNISNLKVSTKEEEIQIFKKFTIYNIIKIYLQKCQDTNFEIDKIENFLLDNEILLVKKLGKNSSNFFKNIYEKIEKQRLFLLKQKEKNQNKYLKTHKLEYKLYKQEKHNIILETEQKILDLEYKFKSKISEQNAINKKKKEESLLKVEEQKNLILQQEKHNQEVIDQKLKTAKQKIEAIKDKYSKLKPYFKQRALIQLYKDLSSFLHKQNLDVPLLDYSFNDLSFEQLKKKNEEILKELTSFLKQTSSIENNKTKLIYHFAFKVFLSKINILRNEFEFSLLLKSQYKKLLAEVKSSYTYEGNFLFEEAKALKERFLDYRLSRLKFRAEKILAKVDYQLLVENKQIAKEKEFIKTSLKQISLTFKENKKQLQSKLKQKEISKPAYKHKIYEYKIDKKEAISELKLQSQSLASKETLKTLFWREFSETKVNKKLYESKITEAQKSIPIETFKNFRWLALIMSIIFPGLAEITLFKQYVKGILMSIFSIFSWALIIPFSFGAYWQKMGGIPGFSDLGAHKFDSARGIFPDARLYLFGGVISVLLLVFVIIYFIAASISAWRVAKYLEFGCRPSKWTHTKRWLNTSGFPWVISILGWVLMLFIVATPIITSILISFTNYGFGHEAPSKTVDWVGLKMWGYWWTFRDNNMFLSLSRVLSWTAIWTVFSTFLPISFGIIIAVLTNSSRIKFKKVFRLIYILPWAIPAFVTLSFLKTAFKEGDEGYINKIMLALGLISEAKNWLSEVGSARVLVIVVQTWIAYAWIFMLVTGNLQSIPKNIYEAGSVDGAKSRQLFWHITLPSLLLSIAPMLIGQFVGAFNNFTTISIFTGGGPNFKEATVFGEASTDIIISWVYKLTTGSVQIEGSQAFAAALTTLAAIFSIAVGARGFIKSMSRRD
;
A
#
# COMPACT_ATOMS: atom_id res chain seq x y z
N MET A 1 -3.27 17.22 -40.22
CA MET A 1 -4.65 17.51 -39.79
C MET A 1 -5.57 17.83 -40.98
N GLU A 2 -5.10 18.45 -42.06
CA GLU A 2 -5.92 18.64 -43.29
C GLU A 2 -6.17 17.37 -44.10
N LYS A 3 -5.28 16.36 -44.06
CA LYS A 3 -5.50 15.04 -44.71
C LYS A 3 -6.60 14.17 -44.07
N LEU A 4 -7.25 14.61 -42.98
CA LEU A 4 -8.31 13.87 -42.27
C LEU A 4 -9.73 14.34 -42.64
N LYS A 5 -9.87 15.35 -43.50
CA LYS A 5 -11.18 15.78 -44.02
C LYS A 5 -11.42 15.14 -45.39
N LEU A 6 -12.05 13.96 -45.42
CA LEU A 6 -12.83 13.47 -46.57
C LEU A 6 -13.38 12.08 -46.26
N TYR A 7 -14.46 11.98 -45.48
CA TYR A 7 -15.31 10.78 -45.47
C TYR A 7 -16.71 11.11 -44.92
N ASN A 8 -17.61 11.57 -45.78
CA ASN A 8 -18.99 11.06 -45.89
C ASN A 8 -19.79 11.76 -47.01
N TRP A 9 -19.51 11.49 -48.29
CA TRP A 9 -20.36 12.05 -49.36
C TRP A 9 -20.86 11.09 -50.44
N TYR A 10 -20.36 9.85 -50.48
CA TYR A 10 -20.91 8.83 -51.37
C TYR A 10 -21.27 7.60 -50.55
N GLY A 11 -22.57 7.31 -50.43
CA GLY A 11 -23.14 6.17 -49.71
C GLY A 11 -22.81 4.80 -50.29
N LYS A 12 -21.55 4.54 -50.65
CA LYS A 12 -21.03 3.19 -50.91
C LYS A 12 -20.36 2.67 -49.63
N ALA A 13 -20.83 1.52 -49.15
CA ALA A 13 -20.12 0.80 -48.09
C ALA A 13 -18.71 0.46 -48.59
N PHE A 14 -17.67 0.90 -47.89
CA PHE A 14 -16.32 0.42 -48.16
C PHE A 14 -16.27 -1.06 -47.80
N ASP A 15 -16.25 -1.92 -48.81
CA ASP A 15 -15.84 -3.30 -48.60
C ASP A 15 -14.39 -3.30 -48.12
N THR A 16 -14.17 -3.88 -46.95
CA THR A 16 -12.85 -3.96 -46.34
C THR A 16 -12.04 -5.02 -47.07
N ILE A 17 -11.29 -4.60 -48.10
CA ILE A 17 -10.37 -5.47 -48.83
C ILE A 17 -9.25 -5.88 -47.87
N LEU A 18 -8.99 -7.20 -47.77
CA LEU A 18 -7.86 -7.75 -47.03
C LEU A 18 -6.56 -7.41 -47.78
N PRO A 19 -5.51 -6.91 -47.10
CA PRO A 19 -4.22 -6.69 -47.75
C PRO A 19 -3.61 -8.02 -48.23
N GLU A 20 -3.02 -8.03 -49.42
CA GLU A 20 -2.47 -9.24 -50.06
C GLU A 20 -1.17 -9.74 -49.40
N THR A 21 -0.38 -8.86 -48.79
CA THR A 21 0.93 -9.20 -48.21
C THR A 21 1.20 -8.53 -46.85
N SER A 22 1.87 -9.24 -45.93
CA SER A 22 2.36 -8.70 -44.66
C SER A 22 3.63 -9.44 -44.17
N ASN A 23 4.63 -8.70 -43.72
CA ASN A 23 5.90 -9.26 -43.21
C ASN A 23 5.80 -9.87 -41.79
N ASN A 24 4.64 -9.79 -41.10
CA ASN A 24 4.49 -10.25 -39.73
C ASN A 24 3.13 -10.93 -39.49
N LEU A 25 3.15 -12.24 -39.19
CA LEU A 25 1.96 -13.06 -38.98
C LEU A 25 1.03 -12.50 -37.90
N LYS A 26 1.58 -11.92 -36.84
CA LYS A 26 0.78 -11.35 -35.74
C LYS A 26 0.06 -10.08 -36.18
N ALA A 27 0.70 -9.25 -37.00
CA ALA A 27 0.09 -8.05 -37.55
C ALA A 27 -1.03 -8.40 -38.52
N TYR A 28 -0.79 -9.35 -39.42
CA TYR A 28 -1.80 -9.88 -40.36
C TYR A 28 -3.01 -10.46 -39.63
N LYS A 29 -2.78 -11.37 -38.67
CA LYS A 29 -3.85 -11.98 -37.87
C LYS A 29 -4.70 -10.93 -37.12
N LYS A 30 -4.07 -9.86 -36.64
CA LYS A 30 -4.78 -8.75 -35.98
C LYS A 30 -5.66 -7.97 -36.95
N GLN A 31 -5.19 -7.72 -38.17
CA GLN A 31 -5.98 -7.04 -39.20
C GLN A 31 -7.18 -7.89 -39.63
N VAL A 32 -6.98 -9.18 -39.91
CA VAL A 32 -8.04 -10.15 -40.24
C VAL A 32 -9.08 -10.20 -39.12
N ASN A 33 -8.66 -10.33 -37.87
CA ASN A 33 -9.55 -10.35 -36.71
C ASN A 33 -10.36 -9.05 -36.58
N ASN A 34 -9.74 -7.89 -36.77
CA ASN A 34 -10.45 -6.60 -36.69
C ASN A 34 -11.57 -6.48 -37.73
N LEU A 35 -11.32 -6.97 -38.95
CA LEU A 35 -12.34 -6.98 -40.01
C LEU A 35 -13.50 -7.92 -39.65
N PHE A 36 -13.18 -9.12 -39.18
CA PHE A 36 -14.17 -10.08 -38.71
C PHE A 36 -15.03 -9.52 -37.56
N SER A 37 -14.40 -8.92 -36.55
CA SER A 37 -15.11 -8.34 -35.41
C SER A 37 -16.04 -7.19 -35.82
N ARG A 38 -15.64 -6.34 -36.77
CA ARG A 38 -16.51 -5.27 -37.29
C ARG A 38 -17.73 -5.82 -38.01
N GLN A 39 -17.56 -6.87 -38.81
CA GLN A 39 -18.67 -7.53 -39.51
C GLN A 39 -19.63 -8.21 -38.53
N GLU A 40 -19.10 -8.88 -37.51
CA GLU A 40 -19.90 -9.51 -36.45
C GLU A 40 -20.77 -8.48 -35.70
N ILE A 41 -20.20 -7.31 -35.39
CA ILE A 41 -20.92 -6.20 -34.75
C ILE A 41 -22.06 -5.69 -35.65
N ASN A 42 -21.81 -5.52 -36.95
CA ASN A 42 -22.84 -5.09 -37.89
C ASN A 42 -24.00 -6.10 -37.98
N ILE A 43 -23.70 -7.40 -38.02
CA ILE A 43 -24.71 -8.46 -38.05
C ILE A 43 -25.55 -8.46 -36.76
N LYS A 44 -24.90 -8.36 -35.59
CA LYS A 44 -25.60 -8.28 -34.29
C LYS A 44 -26.50 -7.04 -34.21
N SER A 45 -26.02 -5.90 -34.72
CA SER A 45 -26.82 -4.66 -34.79
C SER A 45 -28.06 -4.84 -35.67
N GLN A 46 -27.91 -5.48 -36.83
CA GLN A 46 -29.02 -5.78 -37.73
C GLN A 46 -30.04 -6.73 -37.08
N GLN A 47 -29.58 -7.79 -36.43
CA GLN A 47 -30.44 -8.73 -35.69
C GLN A 47 -31.23 -8.04 -34.56
N ALA A 48 -30.60 -7.12 -33.83
CA ALA A 48 -31.26 -6.35 -32.78
C ALA A 48 -32.38 -5.45 -33.34
N ARG A 49 -32.13 -4.77 -34.48
CA ARG A 49 -33.13 -3.95 -35.17
C ARG A 49 -34.32 -4.79 -35.66
N ASP A 50 -34.05 -5.92 -36.33
CA ASP A 50 -35.09 -6.82 -36.82
C ASP A 50 -35.92 -7.43 -35.68
N LYS A 51 -35.29 -7.72 -34.52
CA LYS A 51 -35.97 -8.21 -33.32
C LYS A 51 -36.93 -7.18 -32.74
N ASP A 52 -36.50 -5.92 -32.63
CA ASP A 52 -37.34 -4.83 -32.14
C ASP A 52 -38.54 -4.61 -33.07
N LEU A 53 -38.32 -4.60 -34.39
CA LEU A 53 -39.41 -4.50 -35.37
C LEU A 53 -40.44 -5.63 -35.23
N PHE A 54 -39.98 -6.87 -35.08
CA PHE A 54 -40.86 -8.02 -34.84
C PHE A 54 -41.69 -7.87 -33.55
N LEU A 55 -41.05 -7.49 -32.43
CA LEU A 55 -41.73 -7.32 -31.14
C LEU A 55 -42.81 -6.23 -31.22
N ARG A 56 -42.51 -5.10 -31.86
CA ARG A 56 -43.49 -4.02 -32.08
C ARG A 56 -44.67 -4.49 -32.93
N ALA A 57 -44.42 -5.23 -34.01
CA ALA A 57 -45.48 -5.76 -34.87
C ALA A 57 -46.39 -6.74 -34.12
N ARG A 58 -45.80 -7.65 -33.33
CA ARG A 58 -46.53 -8.61 -32.48
C ARG A 58 -47.39 -7.91 -31.43
N GLN A 59 -46.85 -6.89 -30.77
CA GLN A 59 -47.58 -6.12 -29.76
C GLN A 59 -48.78 -5.39 -30.38
N LYS A 60 -48.59 -4.76 -31.55
CA LYS A 60 -49.66 -4.08 -32.28
C LYS A 60 -50.83 -5.00 -32.63
N LEU A 61 -50.54 -6.24 -33.05
CA LEU A 61 -51.58 -7.24 -33.32
C LEU A 61 -52.37 -7.62 -32.06
N ARG A 62 -51.69 -7.82 -30.92
CA ARG A 62 -52.35 -8.11 -29.64
C ARG A 62 -53.24 -6.97 -29.14
N ASP A 63 -52.79 -5.73 -29.30
CA ASP A 63 -53.58 -4.57 -28.91
C ASP A 63 -54.79 -4.34 -29.82
N ASN A 64 -54.65 -4.68 -31.12
CA ASN A 64 -55.79 -4.69 -32.03
C ASN A 64 -56.80 -5.79 -31.70
N LEU A 65 -56.34 -6.98 -31.30
CA LEU A 65 -57.23 -8.07 -30.85
C LEU A 65 -58.09 -7.62 -29.67
N LYS A 66 -57.47 -7.03 -28.63
CA LYS A 66 -58.19 -6.52 -27.45
C LYS A 66 -59.27 -5.52 -27.85
N ARG A 67 -58.95 -4.57 -28.73
CA ARG A 67 -59.90 -3.57 -29.24
C ARG A 67 -61.06 -4.20 -29.99
N ARG A 68 -60.77 -5.10 -30.94
CA ARG A 68 -61.79 -5.77 -31.76
C ARG A 68 -62.76 -6.60 -30.91
N LEU A 69 -62.25 -7.31 -29.89
CA LEU A 69 -63.07 -8.06 -28.93
C LEU A 69 -63.96 -7.15 -28.07
N ALA A 70 -63.44 -6.01 -27.63
CA ALA A 70 -64.22 -5.04 -26.85
C ALA A 70 -65.36 -4.44 -27.67
N THR A 71 -65.08 -4.00 -28.91
CA THR A 71 -66.10 -3.47 -29.83
C THR A 71 -67.18 -4.49 -30.11
N HIS A 72 -66.81 -5.75 -30.37
CA HIS A 72 -67.77 -6.83 -30.65
C HIS A 72 -68.70 -7.10 -29.45
N LYS A 73 -68.17 -7.07 -28.21
CA LYS A 73 -68.97 -7.21 -26.99
C LYS A 73 -69.99 -6.06 -26.81
N ILE A 74 -69.61 -4.84 -27.15
CA ILE A 74 -70.49 -3.66 -27.05
C ILE A 74 -71.63 -3.76 -28.05
N ALA A 75 -71.34 -4.15 -29.30
CA ALA A 75 -72.35 -4.31 -30.35
C ALA A 75 -73.42 -5.36 -29.99
N TYR A 76 -73.02 -6.47 -29.36
CA TYR A 76 -73.97 -7.47 -28.83
C TYR A 76 -74.90 -6.87 -27.76
N LYS A 77 -74.34 -6.14 -26.78
CA LYS A 77 -75.13 -5.57 -25.69
C LYS A 77 -76.13 -4.50 -26.16
N SER A 78 -75.73 -3.66 -27.11
CA SER A 78 -76.59 -2.58 -27.61
C SER A 78 -77.85 -3.12 -28.31
N LYS A 79 -77.71 -4.16 -29.13
CA LYS A 79 -78.84 -4.82 -29.82
C LYS A 79 -79.92 -5.33 -28.85
N ILE A 80 -79.53 -5.87 -27.70
CA ILE A 80 -80.45 -6.39 -26.68
C ILE A 80 -81.12 -5.24 -25.89
N ALA A 81 -80.37 -4.18 -25.59
CA ALA A 81 -80.85 -3.07 -24.78
C ALA A 81 -82.05 -2.34 -25.42
N VAL A 82 -82.07 -2.20 -26.75
CA VAL A 82 -83.15 -1.53 -27.50
C VAL A 82 -84.51 -2.20 -27.24
N LEU A 83 -84.57 -3.53 -27.30
CA LEU A 83 -85.83 -4.27 -27.09
C LEU A 83 -86.28 -4.20 -25.62
N LYS A 84 -85.34 -4.22 -24.67
CA LYS A 84 -85.65 -4.07 -23.24
C LYS A 84 -86.27 -2.71 -22.93
N ASP A 85 -85.79 -1.64 -23.56
CA ASP A 85 -86.30 -0.28 -23.36
C ASP A 85 -87.72 -0.10 -23.91
N THR A 86 -88.03 -0.71 -25.06
CA THR A 86 -89.39 -0.66 -25.63
C THR A 86 -90.46 -1.31 -24.75
N ILE A 87 -90.12 -2.37 -24.01
CA ILE A 87 -91.03 -3.01 -23.04
C ILE A 87 -91.24 -2.10 -21.83
N LYS A 88 -90.18 -1.45 -21.35
CA LYS A 88 -90.22 -0.56 -20.18
C LYS A 88 -91.14 0.64 -20.42
N LYS A 89 -91.17 1.19 -21.64
CA LYS A 89 -92.01 2.35 -21.99
C LYS A 89 -93.52 2.09 -21.90
N LEU A 90 -93.98 0.84 -21.93
CA LEU A 90 -95.39 0.46 -21.82
C LEU A 90 -95.81 0.03 -20.39
N SER A 91 -95.01 0.33 -19.36
CA SER A 91 -95.27 -0.11 -17.99
C SER A 91 -96.51 0.52 -17.33
N PHE A 92 -97.01 1.65 -17.83
CA PHE A 92 -98.16 2.36 -17.23
C PHE A 92 -99.54 1.73 -17.54
N VAL A 93 -99.58 0.66 -18.33
CA VAL A 93 -100.82 0.04 -18.85
C VAL A 93 -101.38 -1.04 -17.91
N ASP A 94 -100.64 -1.37 -16.85
CA ASP A 94 -100.92 -2.51 -15.97
C ASP A 94 -102.27 -2.39 -15.22
N SER A 95 -102.76 -1.18 -14.95
CA SER A 95 -104.12 -0.93 -14.42
C SER A 95 -104.75 0.34 -15.00
N THR A 96 -106.08 0.46 -14.96
CA THR A 96 -106.78 1.67 -15.42
C THR A 96 -106.40 2.89 -14.59
N ILE A 97 -106.15 2.69 -13.29
CA ILE A 97 -105.64 3.72 -12.38
C ILE A 97 -104.22 4.16 -12.78
N SER A 98 -103.33 3.24 -13.18
CA SER A 98 -101.98 3.61 -13.63
C SER A 98 -102.00 4.36 -14.96
N LEU A 99 -102.91 4.00 -15.87
CA LEU A 99 -103.12 4.72 -17.12
C LEU A 99 -103.70 6.13 -16.86
N LEU A 100 -104.70 6.26 -15.98
CA LEU A 100 -105.25 7.55 -15.55
C LEU A 100 -104.20 8.43 -14.87
N ASN A 101 -103.36 7.85 -14.00
CA ASN A 101 -102.25 8.58 -13.37
C ASN A 101 -101.21 9.04 -14.41
N PHE A 102 -100.94 8.22 -15.43
CA PHE A 102 -100.05 8.59 -16.53
C PHE A 102 -100.65 9.73 -17.37
N GLU A 103 -101.93 9.66 -17.74
CA GLU A 103 -102.62 10.72 -18.49
C GLU A 103 -102.75 12.01 -17.66
N ILE A 104 -103.07 11.91 -16.37
CA ILE A 104 -103.07 13.07 -15.46
C ILE A 104 -101.67 13.68 -15.34
N LYS A 105 -100.62 12.85 -15.23
CA LYS A 105 -99.24 13.33 -15.19
C LYS A 105 -98.84 14.00 -16.51
N LYS A 106 -99.29 13.45 -17.64
CA LYS A 106 -99.11 14.04 -18.97
C LYS A 106 -99.84 15.38 -19.09
N LEU A 107 -101.07 15.50 -18.59
CA LEU A 107 -101.80 16.78 -18.54
C LEU A 107 -101.09 17.81 -17.66
N LYS A 108 -100.56 17.41 -16.50
CA LYS A 108 -99.73 18.29 -15.64
C LYS A 108 -98.43 18.72 -16.32
N ALA A 109 -97.79 17.80 -17.06
CA ALA A 109 -96.60 18.11 -17.86
C ALA A 109 -96.95 19.09 -18.98
N ASN A 110 -98.03 18.86 -19.73
CA ASN A 110 -98.49 19.79 -20.77
C ASN A 110 -98.82 21.18 -20.21
N LEU A 111 -99.42 21.28 -19.01
CA LEU A 111 -99.66 22.56 -18.34
C LEU A 111 -98.35 23.24 -17.96
N LYS A 112 -97.35 22.48 -17.50
CA LYS A 112 -96.02 23.01 -17.23
C LYS A 112 -95.32 23.46 -18.51
N ASP A 113 -95.38 22.67 -19.56
CA ASP A 113 -94.76 22.95 -20.86
C ASP A 113 -95.42 24.17 -21.51
N SER A 114 -96.75 24.30 -21.45
CA SER A 114 -97.48 25.50 -21.89
C SER A 114 -97.01 26.73 -21.10
N LYS A 115 -96.88 26.64 -19.76
CA LYS A 115 -96.33 27.74 -18.94
C LYS A 115 -94.87 28.07 -19.25
N THR A 116 -94.04 27.07 -19.49
CA THR A 116 -92.64 27.26 -19.89
C THR A 116 -92.56 27.90 -21.27
N TYR A 117 -93.38 27.45 -22.21
CA TYR A 117 -93.50 28.05 -23.54
C TYR A 117 -93.95 29.51 -23.44
N THR A 118 -94.97 29.85 -22.64
CA THR A 118 -95.38 31.25 -22.43
C THR A 118 -94.21 32.11 -21.93
N LYS A 119 -93.44 31.59 -20.97
CA LYS A 119 -92.28 32.29 -20.41
C LYS A 119 -91.18 32.49 -21.46
N ASP A 120 -90.83 31.44 -22.19
CA ASP A 120 -89.77 31.47 -23.19
C ASP A 120 -90.18 32.31 -24.41
N PHE A 121 -91.45 32.28 -24.80
CA PHE A 121 -92.00 33.08 -25.88
C PHE A 121 -92.00 34.57 -25.53
N VAL A 122 -92.42 34.95 -24.31
CA VAL A 122 -92.34 36.34 -23.83
C VAL A 122 -90.87 36.79 -23.74
N ALA A 123 -89.96 35.94 -23.25
CA ALA A 123 -88.54 36.25 -23.20
C ALA A 123 -87.89 36.39 -24.60
N SER A 124 -88.34 35.60 -25.57
CA SER A 124 -87.94 35.71 -26.98
C SER A 124 -88.46 36.99 -27.61
N LEU A 125 -89.73 37.34 -27.40
CA LEU A 125 -90.33 38.61 -27.86
C LEU A 125 -89.62 39.82 -27.28
N ALA A 126 -89.25 39.82 -25.99
CA ALA A 126 -88.50 40.91 -25.38
C ALA A 126 -87.13 41.16 -26.04
N LYS A 127 -86.54 40.14 -26.66
CA LYS A 127 -85.25 40.21 -27.38
C LYS A 127 -85.39 40.43 -28.89
N SER A 128 -86.61 40.46 -29.42
CA SER A 128 -86.88 40.69 -30.84
C SER A 128 -86.77 42.18 -31.20
N ALA A 129 -86.49 42.48 -32.48
CA ALA A 129 -86.39 43.85 -33.00
C ALA A 129 -87.76 44.45 -33.37
N ASP A 130 -88.87 43.75 -33.12
CA ASP A 130 -90.22 44.21 -33.47
C ASP A 130 -90.60 45.49 -32.71
N ASP A 131 -91.47 46.31 -33.29
CA ASP A 131 -91.99 47.51 -32.66
C ASP A 131 -92.88 47.19 -31.44
N LEU A 132 -93.10 48.20 -30.58
CA LEU A 132 -93.79 48.02 -29.30
C LEU A 132 -95.26 47.63 -29.48
N GLU A 133 -95.93 48.10 -30.53
CA GLU A 133 -97.35 47.85 -30.79
C GLU A 133 -97.57 46.39 -31.22
N THR A 134 -96.72 45.89 -32.12
CA THR A 134 -96.70 44.48 -32.55
C THR A 134 -96.41 43.53 -31.38
N LYS A 135 -95.48 43.90 -30.49
CA LYS A 135 -95.17 43.12 -29.27
C LYS A 135 -96.36 43.02 -28.32
N LEU A 136 -97.09 44.12 -28.10
CA LEU A 136 -98.26 44.14 -27.23
C LEU A 136 -99.43 43.31 -27.81
N ASN A 137 -99.64 43.36 -29.12
CA ASN A 137 -100.63 42.51 -29.80
C ASN A 137 -100.29 41.01 -29.75
N ASN A 138 -99.01 40.64 -29.90
CA ASN A 138 -98.61 39.22 -29.78
C ASN A 138 -98.79 38.70 -28.34
N ILE A 139 -98.55 39.54 -27.33
CA ILE A 139 -98.77 39.18 -25.93
C ILE A 139 -100.28 39.06 -25.62
N SER A 140 -101.14 39.91 -26.20
CA SER A 140 -102.60 39.80 -26.02
C SER A 140 -103.14 38.51 -26.65
N ASN A 141 -102.70 38.17 -27.86
CA ASN A 141 -103.07 36.92 -28.55
C ASN A 141 -102.60 35.68 -27.78
N LEU A 142 -101.35 35.69 -27.27
CA LEU A 142 -100.82 34.60 -26.44
C LEU A 142 -101.64 34.40 -25.16
N LYS A 143 -102.10 35.48 -24.52
CA LYS A 143 -102.95 35.40 -23.32
C LYS A 143 -104.31 34.74 -23.61
N VAL A 144 -104.89 34.98 -24.79
CA VAL A 144 -106.15 34.33 -25.18
C VAL A 144 -105.93 32.85 -25.45
N SER A 145 -104.95 32.49 -26.27
CA SER A 145 -104.69 31.09 -26.65
C SER A 145 -104.24 30.23 -25.47
N THR A 146 -103.34 30.73 -24.62
CA THR A 146 -102.91 30.00 -23.41
C THR A 146 -104.04 29.81 -22.41
N LYS A 147 -104.93 30.79 -22.26
CA LYS A 147 -106.11 30.65 -21.39
C LYS A 147 -107.08 29.61 -21.94
N GLU A 148 -107.29 29.54 -23.26
CA GLU A 148 -108.09 28.48 -23.88
C GLU A 148 -107.46 27.09 -23.68
N GLU A 149 -106.16 26.95 -23.88
CA GLU A 149 -105.43 25.71 -23.62
C GLU A 149 -105.49 25.27 -22.16
N GLU A 150 -105.25 26.19 -21.22
CA GLU A 150 -105.33 25.92 -19.77
C GLU A 150 -106.75 25.49 -19.37
N ILE A 151 -107.79 26.11 -19.92
CA ILE A 151 -109.19 25.70 -19.70
C ILE A 151 -109.44 24.28 -20.23
N GLN A 152 -108.94 23.95 -21.42
CA GLN A 152 -109.11 22.60 -22.00
C GLN A 152 -108.35 21.53 -21.21
N ILE A 153 -107.12 21.83 -20.77
CA ILE A 153 -106.33 20.94 -19.91
C ILE A 153 -107.04 20.76 -18.56
N PHE A 154 -107.56 21.84 -17.97
CA PHE A 154 -108.30 21.79 -16.72
C PHE A 154 -109.57 20.96 -16.82
N LYS A 155 -110.36 21.11 -17.90
CA LYS A 155 -111.55 20.27 -18.17
C LYS A 155 -111.22 18.78 -18.27
N LYS A 156 -110.15 18.42 -19.00
CA LYS A 156 -109.73 17.00 -19.09
C LYS A 156 -109.20 16.48 -17.76
N PHE A 157 -108.45 17.31 -17.04
CA PHE A 157 -107.92 16.98 -15.72
C PHE A 157 -109.05 16.71 -14.74
N THR A 158 -110.05 17.58 -14.63
CA THR A 158 -111.20 17.39 -13.72
C THR A 158 -111.97 16.14 -14.10
N ILE A 159 -112.21 15.89 -15.39
CA ILE A 159 -112.90 14.66 -15.83
C ILE A 159 -112.12 13.41 -15.41
N TYR A 160 -110.82 13.33 -15.71
CA TYR A 160 -110.00 12.16 -15.34
C TYR A 160 -109.80 12.03 -13.83
N ASN A 161 -109.76 13.15 -13.10
CA ASN A 161 -109.63 13.16 -11.65
C ASN A 161 -110.91 12.65 -10.97
N ILE A 162 -112.09 13.05 -11.44
CA ILE A 162 -113.39 12.53 -10.96
C ILE A 162 -113.48 11.03 -11.21
N ILE A 163 -113.15 10.56 -12.43
CA ILE A 163 -113.13 9.12 -12.75
C ILE A 163 -112.17 8.36 -11.83
N LYS A 164 -110.98 8.93 -11.60
CA LYS A 164 -109.98 8.34 -10.70
C LYS A 164 -110.49 8.28 -9.26
N ILE A 165 -111.08 9.35 -8.73
CA ILE A 165 -111.62 9.42 -7.37
C ILE A 165 -112.74 8.38 -7.22
N TYR A 166 -113.63 8.27 -8.21
CA TYR A 166 -114.69 7.26 -8.23
C TYR A 166 -114.13 5.83 -8.14
N LEU A 167 -113.20 5.49 -9.05
CA LEU A 167 -112.58 4.15 -9.07
C LEU A 167 -111.79 3.82 -7.80
N GLN A 168 -111.25 4.84 -7.11
CA GLN A 168 -110.52 4.65 -5.85
C GLN A 168 -111.44 4.49 -4.63
N LYS A 169 -112.63 5.10 -4.64
CA LYS A 169 -113.51 5.17 -3.47
C LYS A 169 -114.70 4.22 -3.52
N CYS A 170 -115.32 4.02 -4.68
CA CYS A 170 -116.54 3.23 -4.80
C CYS A 170 -116.30 1.77 -5.20
N GLN A 171 -115.11 1.45 -5.75
CA GLN A 171 -114.73 0.10 -6.21
C GLN A 171 -115.76 -0.60 -7.13
N ASP A 172 -116.63 0.17 -7.79
CA ASP A 172 -117.55 -0.30 -8.82
C ASP A 172 -117.35 0.51 -10.12
N THR A 173 -118.06 0.13 -11.19
CA THR A 173 -118.01 0.81 -12.50
C THR A 173 -119.39 1.35 -12.92
N ASN A 174 -120.30 1.51 -11.96
CA ASN A 174 -121.65 2.01 -12.22
C ASN A 174 -121.69 3.55 -12.32
N PHE A 175 -120.65 4.23 -11.80
CA PHE A 175 -120.48 5.69 -11.84
C PHE A 175 -121.66 6.47 -11.25
N GLU A 176 -122.21 6.03 -10.11
CA GLU A 176 -123.22 6.78 -9.36
C GLU A 176 -122.58 7.96 -8.62
N ILE A 177 -122.60 9.14 -9.23
CA ILE A 177 -121.76 10.27 -8.79
C ILE A 177 -122.17 10.85 -7.44
N ASP A 178 -123.40 10.66 -7.03
CA ASP A 178 -123.90 11.08 -5.71
C ASP A 178 -123.09 10.44 -4.56
N LYS A 179 -122.51 9.25 -4.78
CA LYS A 179 -121.66 8.56 -3.78
C LYS A 179 -120.33 9.26 -3.49
N ILE A 180 -119.85 10.11 -4.40
CA ILE A 180 -118.54 10.76 -4.27
C ILE A 180 -118.62 12.26 -4.09
N GLU A 181 -119.83 12.85 -3.99
CA GLU A 181 -120.01 14.30 -3.91
C GLU A 181 -119.20 14.93 -2.76
N ASN A 182 -119.10 14.24 -1.61
CA ASN A 182 -118.30 14.66 -0.44
C ASN A 182 -116.77 14.65 -0.66
N PHE A 183 -116.28 14.03 -1.73
CA PHE A 183 -114.85 13.92 -2.06
C PHE A 183 -114.44 14.78 -3.26
N LEU A 184 -115.38 15.50 -3.86
CA LEU A 184 -115.15 16.39 -4.99
C LEU A 184 -114.85 17.81 -4.51
N LEU A 185 -114.00 18.53 -5.24
CA LEU A 185 -113.75 19.95 -5.01
C LEU A 185 -114.93 20.79 -5.50
N ASP A 186 -115.11 22.00 -4.98
CA ASP A 186 -116.23 22.91 -5.35
C ASP A 186 -116.40 23.08 -6.88
N ASN A 187 -115.28 23.17 -7.61
CA ASN A 187 -115.28 23.29 -9.08
C ASN A 187 -115.66 21.98 -9.80
N GLU A 188 -115.36 20.82 -9.20
CA GLU A 188 -115.76 19.50 -9.69
C GLU A 188 -117.26 19.25 -9.40
N ILE A 189 -117.74 19.65 -8.22
CA ILE A 189 -119.16 19.65 -7.85
C ILE A 189 -119.97 20.52 -8.82
N LEU A 190 -119.45 21.70 -9.20
CA LEU A 190 -120.10 22.59 -10.16
C LEU A 190 -120.21 21.97 -11.57
N LEU A 191 -119.20 21.21 -12.00
CA LEU A 191 -119.24 20.44 -13.25
C LEU A 191 -120.32 19.35 -13.21
N VAL A 192 -120.37 18.59 -12.10
CA VAL A 192 -121.36 17.53 -11.88
C VAL A 192 -122.78 18.11 -11.86
N LYS A 193 -123.01 19.22 -11.15
CA LYS A 193 -124.32 19.91 -11.10
C LYS A 193 -124.76 20.44 -12.46
N LYS A 194 -123.84 20.97 -13.27
CA LYS A 194 -124.13 21.41 -14.66
C LYS A 194 -124.54 20.26 -15.59
N LEU A 195 -124.06 19.05 -15.34
CA LEU A 195 -124.40 17.86 -16.14
C LEU A 195 -125.78 17.27 -15.77
N GLY A 196 -126.36 17.67 -14.63
CA GLY A 196 -127.68 17.25 -14.19
C GLY A 196 -127.81 15.72 -14.06
N LYS A 197 -129.01 15.19 -14.31
CA LYS A 197 -129.32 13.74 -14.20
C LYS A 197 -128.51 12.82 -15.14
N ASN A 198 -127.73 13.37 -16.09
CA ASN A 198 -126.92 12.61 -17.05
C ASN A 198 -125.44 12.45 -16.66
N SER A 199 -125.05 12.90 -15.46
CA SER A 199 -123.65 12.87 -15.00
C SER A 199 -123.07 11.43 -14.97
N SER A 200 -123.77 10.48 -14.37
CA SER A 200 -123.31 9.08 -14.23
C SER A 200 -122.99 8.41 -15.57
N ASN A 201 -123.85 8.61 -16.57
CA ASN A 201 -123.68 8.00 -17.89
C ASN A 201 -122.52 8.64 -18.70
N PHE A 202 -122.26 9.94 -18.48
CA PHE A 202 -121.15 10.65 -19.11
C PHE A 202 -119.78 10.10 -18.66
N PHE A 203 -119.58 9.95 -17.36
CA PHE A 203 -118.30 9.46 -16.82
C PHE A 203 -118.08 7.97 -17.09
N LYS A 204 -119.15 7.15 -17.11
CA LYS A 204 -119.08 5.74 -17.51
C LYS A 204 -118.60 5.56 -18.95
N ASN A 205 -119.16 6.31 -19.91
CA ASN A 205 -118.74 6.25 -21.31
C ASN A 205 -117.27 6.65 -21.52
N ILE A 206 -116.75 7.60 -20.74
CA ILE A 206 -115.35 8.02 -20.81
C ILE A 206 -114.44 6.94 -20.22
N TYR A 207 -114.83 6.32 -19.11
CA TYR A 207 -114.10 5.19 -18.52
C TYR A 207 -113.98 4.01 -19.50
N GLU A 208 -115.06 3.63 -20.17
CA GLU A 208 -115.04 2.52 -21.15
C GLU A 208 -114.08 2.77 -22.32
N LYS A 209 -114.00 4.03 -22.81
CA LYS A 209 -113.01 4.41 -23.84
C LYS A 209 -111.57 4.27 -23.35
N ILE A 210 -111.30 4.68 -22.10
CA ILE A 210 -109.97 4.58 -21.48
C ILE A 210 -109.58 3.11 -21.28
N GLU A 211 -110.52 2.27 -20.88
CA GLU A 211 -110.27 0.84 -20.65
C GLU A 211 -110.00 0.08 -21.95
N LYS A 212 -110.73 0.40 -23.03
CA LYS A 212 -110.45 -0.14 -24.37
C LYS A 212 -109.04 0.23 -24.87
N GLN A 213 -108.60 1.46 -24.61
CA GLN A 213 -107.24 1.91 -24.93
C GLN A 213 -106.18 1.17 -24.10
N ARG A 214 -106.45 0.92 -22.81
CA ARG A 214 -105.55 0.12 -21.95
C ARG A 214 -105.33 -1.28 -22.49
N LEU A 215 -106.40 -1.99 -22.84
CA LEU A 215 -106.32 -3.38 -23.34
C LEU A 215 -105.53 -3.50 -24.65
N PHE A 216 -105.65 -2.53 -25.56
CA PHE A 216 -104.85 -2.50 -26.79
C PHE A 216 -103.35 -2.36 -26.51
N LEU A 217 -102.98 -1.44 -25.61
CA LEU A 217 -101.58 -1.21 -25.24
C LEU A 217 -100.99 -2.41 -24.45
N LEU A 218 -101.81 -3.13 -23.70
CA LEU A 218 -101.39 -4.33 -22.96
C LEU A 218 -100.96 -5.44 -23.93
N LYS A 219 -101.76 -5.68 -24.98
CA LYS A 219 -101.42 -6.64 -26.05
C LYS A 219 -100.11 -6.27 -26.77
N GLN A 220 -99.82 -4.98 -26.96
CA GLN A 220 -98.54 -4.56 -27.54
C GLN A 220 -97.35 -4.85 -26.62
N LYS A 221 -97.50 -4.67 -25.30
CA LYS A 221 -96.46 -4.96 -24.30
C LYS A 221 -96.08 -6.44 -24.30
N GLU A 222 -97.08 -7.33 -24.32
CA GLU A 222 -96.88 -8.80 -24.37
C GLU A 222 -96.17 -9.24 -25.68
N LYS A 223 -96.56 -8.66 -26.82
CA LYS A 223 -95.90 -8.93 -28.11
C LYS A 223 -94.41 -8.56 -28.09
N ASN A 224 -94.06 -7.43 -27.47
CA ASN A 224 -92.67 -6.97 -27.36
C ASN A 224 -91.84 -7.84 -26.38
N GLN A 225 -92.44 -8.34 -25.30
CA GLN A 225 -91.79 -9.26 -24.37
C GLN A 225 -91.41 -10.60 -25.04
N ASN A 226 -92.31 -11.17 -25.83
CA ASN A 226 -92.03 -12.39 -26.60
C ASN A 226 -90.93 -12.20 -27.65
N LYS A 227 -90.85 -11.02 -28.27
CA LYS A 227 -89.79 -10.68 -29.23
C LYS A 227 -88.42 -10.59 -28.56
N TYR A 228 -88.33 -10.00 -27.35
CA TYR A 228 -87.09 -9.90 -26.59
C TYR A 228 -86.47 -11.27 -26.25
N LEU A 229 -87.28 -12.21 -25.75
CA LEU A 229 -86.81 -13.53 -25.33
C LEU A 229 -86.20 -14.33 -26.49
N LYS A 230 -86.82 -14.29 -27.68
CA LYS A 230 -86.31 -14.97 -28.89
C LYS A 230 -85.00 -14.35 -29.37
N THR A 231 -84.92 -13.01 -29.46
CA THR A 231 -83.73 -12.32 -29.99
C THR A 231 -82.52 -12.44 -29.07
N HIS A 232 -82.72 -12.39 -27.74
CA HIS A 232 -81.62 -12.52 -26.77
C HIS A 232 -80.87 -13.86 -26.91
N LYS A 233 -81.60 -14.97 -27.06
CA LYS A 233 -80.99 -16.31 -27.16
C LYS A 233 -80.16 -16.47 -28.44
N LEU A 234 -80.62 -15.90 -29.56
CA LEU A 234 -79.94 -15.99 -30.85
C LEU A 234 -78.65 -15.14 -30.89
N GLU A 235 -78.72 -13.87 -30.51
CA GLU A 235 -77.56 -12.95 -30.54
C GLU A 235 -76.45 -13.39 -29.58
N TYR A 236 -76.78 -14.02 -28.46
CA TYR A 236 -75.77 -14.56 -27.54
C TYR A 236 -74.96 -15.70 -28.15
N LYS A 237 -75.61 -16.57 -28.95
CA LYS A 237 -74.94 -17.68 -29.64
C LYS A 237 -73.96 -17.17 -30.69
N LEU A 238 -74.38 -16.19 -31.50
CA LEU A 238 -73.56 -15.57 -32.54
C LEU A 238 -72.32 -14.87 -31.97
N TYR A 239 -72.51 -14.09 -30.88
CA TYR A 239 -71.41 -13.42 -30.17
C TYR A 239 -70.29 -14.40 -29.75
N LYS A 240 -70.66 -15.58 -29.24
CA LYS A 240 -69.68 -16.58 -28.76
C LYS A 240 -68.86 -17.16 -29.91
N GLN A 241 -69.49 -17.41 -31.07
CA GLN A 241 -68.82 -17.95 -32.26
C GLN A 241 -67.86 -16.93 -32.89
N GLU A 242 -68.32 -15.70 -33.13
CA GLU A 242 -67.50 -14.65 -33.74
C GLU A 242 -66.31 -14.25 -32.86
N LYS A 243 -66.49 -14.21 -31.54
CA LYS A 243 -65.39 -13.99 -30.58
C LYS A 243 -64.24 -14.99 -30.77
N HIS A 244 -64.56 -16.26 -30.99
CA HIS A 244 -63.55 -17.31 -31.16
C HIS A 244 -62.78 -17.12 -32.49
N ASN A 245 -63.48 -16.83 -33.58
CA ASN A 245 -62.88 -16.62 -34.89
C ASN A 245 -61.91 -15.42 -34.90
N ILE A 246 -62.26 -14.32 -34.23
CA ILE A 246 -61.40 -13.12 -34.12
C ILE A 246 -60.06 -13.42 -33.43
N ILE A 247 -60.09 -14.27 -32.39
CA ILE A 247 -58.88 -14.69 -31.65
C ILE A 247 -57.99 -15.52 -32.57
N LEU A 248 -58.56 -16.56 -33.19
CA LEU A 248 -57.84 -17.50 -34.04
C LEU A 248 -57.16 -16.82 -35.24
N GLU A 249 -57.87 -15.92 -35.92
CA GLU A 249 -57.32 -15.13 -37.05
C GLU A 249 -56.09 -14.31 -36.63
N THR A 250 -56.10 -13.75 -35.41
CA THR A 250 -55.00 -12.91 -34.93
C THR A 250 -53.78 -13.73 -34.51
N GLU A 251 -53.99 -14.92 -33.94
CA GLU A 251 -52.90 -15.84 -33.57
C GLU A 251 -52.16 -16.37 -34.80
N GLN A 252 -52.87 -16.70 -35.87
CA GLN A 252 -52.26 -17.10 -37.15
C GLN A 252 -51.32 -16.03 -37.72
N LYS A 253 -51.73 -14.75 -37.67
CA LYS A 253 -50.89 -13.62 -38.13
C LYS A 253 -49.63 -13.42 -37.29
N ILE A 254 -49.71 -13.67 -35.98
CA ILE A 254 -48.53 -13.59 -35.09
C ILE A 254 -47.54 -14.71 -35.43
N LEU A 255 -48.02 -15.92 -35.74
CA LEU A 255 -47.19 -17.07 -36.08
C LEU A 255 -46.41 -16.87 -37.38
N ASP A 256 -47.05 -16.33 -38.42
CA ASP A 256 -46.40 -16.01 -39.71
C ASP A 256 -45.27 -14.97 -39.56
N LEU A 257 -45.50 -13.93 -38.75
CA LEU A 257 -44.45 -12.94 -38.43
C LEU A 257 -43.26 -13.57 -37.71
N GLU A 258 -43.51 -14.53 -36.81
CA GLU A 258 -42.44 -15.21 -36.08
C GLU A 258 -41.61 -16.11 -37.01
N TYR A 259 -42.25 -16.80 -37.95
CA TYR A 259 -41.56 -17.60 -38.96
C TYR A 259 -40.64 -16.74 -39.84
N LYS A 260 -41.17 -15.64 -40.39
CA LYS A 260 -40.39 -14.70 -41.23
C LYS A 260 -39.16 -14.14 -40.52
N PHE A 261 -39.31 -13.77 -39.24
CA PHE A 261 -38.20 -13.28 -38.42
C PHE A 261 -37.10 -14.34 -38.21
N LYS A 262 -37.48 -15.58 -37.87
CA LYS A 262 -36.53 -16.68 -37.65
C LYS A 262 -35.75 -17.05 -38.92
N SER A 263 -36.43 -17.11 -40.07
CA SER A 263 -35.80 -17.41 -41.37
C SER A 263 -34.69 -16.41 -41.71
N LYS A 264 -34.97 -15.11 -41.56
CA LYS A 264 -34.02 -14.03 -41.87
C LYS A 264 -32.75 -14.07 -41.00
N ILE A 265 -32.89 -14.43 -39.72
CA ILE A 265 -31.74 -14.60 -38.82
C ILE A 265 -30.85 -15.77 -39.25
N SER A 266 -31.46 -16.88 -39.66
CA SER A 266 -30.73 -18.08 -40.09
C SER A 266 -29.83 -17.81 -41.29
N GLU A 267 -30.35 -17.11 -42.30
CA GLU A 267 -29.61 -16.75 -43.51
C GLU A 267 -28.40 -15.85 -43.21
N GLN A 268 -28.59 -14.83 -42.38
CA GLN A 268 -27.52 -13.90 -41.99
C GLN A 268 -26.38 -14.62 -41.24
N ASN A 269 -26.72 -15.62 -40.42
CA ASN A 269 -25.74 -16.44 -39.70
C ASN A 269 -24.94 -17.35 -40.65
N ALA A 270 -25.58 -17.91 -41.69
CA ALA A 270 -24.91 -18.75 -42.68
C ALA A 270 -23.86 -17.96 -43.49
N ILE A 271 -24.19 -16.73 -43.92
CA ILE A 271 -23.25 -15.84 -44.64
C ILE A 271 -22.01 -15.52 -43.78
N ASN A 272 -22.20 -15.27 -42.48
CA ASN A 272 -21.10 -14.99 -41.56
C ASN A 272 -20.15 -16.18 -41.40
N LYS A 273 -20.70 -17.40 -41.35
CA LYS A 273 -19.91 -18.63 -41.23
C LYS A 273 -18.98 -18.83 -42.43
N LYS A 274 -19.49 -18.65 -43.65
CA LYS A 274 -18.69 -18.80 -44.89
C LYS A 274 -17.51 -17.81 -44.96
N LYS A 275 -17.75 -16.53 -44.65
CA LYS A 275 -16.69 -15.50 -44.62
C LYS A 275 -15.61 -15.78 -43.56
N LYS A 276 -16.01 -16.37 -42.42
CA LYS A 276 -15.06 -16.79 -41.39
C LYS A 276 -14.12 -17.88 -41.90
N GLU A 277 -14.65 -18.88 -42.59
CA GLU A 277 -13.88 -19.97 -43.18
C GLU A 277 -12.86 -19.46 -44.21
N GLU A 278 -13.28 -18.59 -45.14
CA GLU A 278 -12.39 -17.95 -46.14
C GLU A 278 -11.26 -17.14 -45.48
N SER A 279 -11.54 -16.43 -44.39
CA SER A 279 -10.55 -15.63 -43.65
C SER A 279 -9.51 -16.50 -42.93
N LEU A 280 -9.90 -17.68 -42.44
CA LEU A 280 -9.02 -18.61 -41.76
C LEU A 280 -8.04 -19.28 -42.73
N LEU A 281 -8.51 -19.66 -43.91
CA LEU A 281 -7.68 -20.25 -44.96
C LEU A 281 -6.54 -19.30 -45.39
N LYS A 282 -6.85 -18.01 -45.62
CA LYS A 282 -5.82 -17.00 -45.96
C LYS A 282 -4.80 -16.78 -44.84
N VAL A 283 -5.22 -16.89 -43.57
CA VAL A 283 -4.30 -16.80 -42.42
C VAL A 283 -3.35 -18.01 -42.39
N GLU A 284 -3.82 -19.18 -42.78
CA GLU A 284 -3.04 -20.42 -42.83
C GLU A 284 -2.01 -20.41 -43.96
N GLU A 285 -2.40 -19.95 -45.15
CA GLU A 285 -1.48 -19.73 -46.28
C GLU A 285 -0.32 -18.81 -45.90
N GLN A 286 -0.60 -17.65 -45.31
CA GLN A 286 0.47 -16.73 -44.89
C GLN A 286 1.31 -17.24 -43.74
N LYS A 287 0.74 -18.03 -42.84
CA LYS A 287 1.51 -18.70 -41.79
C LYS A 287 2.57 -19.61 -42.40
N ASN A 288 2.23 -20.37 -43.43
CA ASN A 288 3.15 -21.31 -44.07
C ASN A 288 4.30 -20.60 -44.79
N LEU A 289 4.04 -19.50 -45.50
CA LEU A 289 5.07 -18.67 -46.13
C LEU A 289 6.08 -18.11 -45.10
N ILE A 290 5.57 -17.59 -43.98
CA ILE A 290 6.41 -17.03 -42.92
C ILE A 290 7.26 -18.12 -42.25
N LEU A 291 6.69 -19.31 -41.99
CA LEU A 291 7.43 -20.44 -41.42
C LEU A 291 8.54 -20.95 -42.33
N GLN A 292 8.33 -20.98 -43.65
CA GLN A 292 9.36 -21.35 -44.62
C GLN A 292 10.53 -20.35 -44.60
N GLN A 293 10.23 -19.05 -44.55
CA GLN A 293 11.25 -18.01 -44.48
C GLN A 293 12.00 -18.00 -43.13
N GLU A 294 11.31 -18.28 -42.02
CA GLU A 294 11.95 -18.47 -40.70
C GLU A 294 12.89 -19.67 -40.69
N LYS A 295 12.50 -20.80 -41.29
CA LYS A 295 13.35 -22.00 -41.38
C LYS A 295 14.63 -21.73 -42.17
N HIS A 296 14.53 -21.05 -43.31
CA HIS A 296 15.70 -20.64 -44.10
C HIS A 296 16.65 -19.72 -43.29
N ASN A 297 16.09 -18.74 -42.56
CA ASN A 297 16.89 -17.85 -41.72
C ASN A 297 17.58 -18.59 -40.55
N GLN A 298 16.90 -19.58 -39.95
CA GLN A 298 17.48 -20.43 -38.89
C GLN A 298 18.67 -21.23 -39.41
N GLU A 299 18.56 -21.86 -40.57
CA GLU A 299 19.66 -22.63 -41.19
C GLU A 299 20.91 -21.75 -41.40
N VAL A 300 20.74 -20.51 -41.89
CA VAL A 300 21.84 -19.55 -42.06
C VAL A 300 22.48 -19.16 -40.72
N ILE A 301 21.67 -18.92 -39.69
CA ILE A 301 22.16 -18.58 -38.34
C ILE A 301 22.94 -19.76 -37.73
N ASP A 302 22.42 -20.98 -37.85
CA ASP A 302 23.05 -22.18 -37.29
C ASP A 302 24.40 -22.48 -37.92
N GLN A 303 24.53 -22.29 -39.25
CA GLN A 303 25.83 -22.40 -39.93
C GLN A 303 26.85 -21.37 -39.42
N LYS A 304 26.43 -20.11 -39.23
CA LYS A 304 27.30 -19.06 -38.65
C LYS A 304 27.70 -19.40 -37.21
N LEU A 305 26.77 -19.88 -36.39
CA LEU A 305 27.04 -20.29 -35.01
C LEU A 305 28.00 -21.48 -34.92
N LYS A 306 27.87 -22.47 -35.80
CA LYS A 306 28.77 -23.63 -35.86
C LYS A 306 30.20 -23.20 -36.19
N THR A 307 30.36 -22.35 -37.21
CA THR A 307 31.66 -21.79 -37.61
C THR A 307 32.28 -20.95 -36.50
N ALA A 308 31.47 -20.11 -35.83
CA ALA A 308 31.92 -19.28 -34.72
C ALA A 308 32.36 -20.13 -33.51
N LYS A 309 31.64 -21.21 -33.16
CA LYS A 309 32.01 -22.12 -32.07
C LYS A 309 33.38 -22.75 -32.30
N GLN A 310 33.64 -23.27 -33.50
CA GLN A 310 34.94 -23.84 -33.86
C GLN A 310 36.08 -22.81 -33.74
N LYS A 311 35.88 -21.58 -34.24
CA LYS A 311 36.85 -20.49 -34.08
C LYS A 311 37.10 -20.13 -32.61
N ILE A 312 36.05 -20.08 -31.79
CA ILE A 312 36.16 -19.77 -30.35
C ILE A 312 36.97 -20.85 -29.63
N GLU A 313 36.76 -22.13 -29.96
CA GLU A 313 37.49 -23.27 -29.36
C GLU A 313 38.97 -23.23 -29.73
N ALA A 314 39.29 -23.00 -31.01
CA ALA A 314 40.66 -22.79 -31.46
C ALA A 314 41.36 -21.60 -30.76
N ILE A 315 40.63 -20.49 -30.53
CA ILE A 315 41.16 -19.33 -29.78
C ILE A 315 41.42 -19.68 -28.31
N LYS A 316 40.56 -20.48 -27.66
CA LYS A 316 40.76 -20.93 -26.28
C LYS A 316 42.00 -21.81 -26.14
N ASP A 317 42.18 -22.74 -27.06
CA ASP A 317 43.36 -23.62 -27.07
C ASP A 317 44.64 -22.84 -27.35
N LYS A 318 44.58 -21.87 -28.27
CA LYS A 318 45.71 -20.95 -28.50
C LYS A 318 46.04 -20.14 -27.25
N TYR A 319 45.04 -19.64 -26.53
CA TYR A 319 45.24 -18.87 -25.30
C TYR A 319 45.86 -19.70 -24.16
N SER A 320 45.43 -20.95 -23.97
CA SER A 320 46.00 -21.83 -22.94
C SER A 320 47.48 -22.12 -23.21
N LYS A 321 47.84 -22.41 -24.46
CA LYS A 321 49.23 -22.63 -24.92
C LYS A 321 50.11 -21.38 -24.80
N LEU A 322 49.57 -20.18 -25.00
CA LEU A 322 50.33 -18.91 -24.94
C LEU A 322 50.64 -18.41 -23.52
N LYS A 323 49.98 -18.91 -22.47
CA LYS A 323 50.23 -18.49 -21.08
C LYS A 323 51.71 -18.61 -20.64
N PRO A 324 52.37 -19.78 -20.73
CA PRO A 324 53.78 -19.91 -20.33
C PRO A 324 54.70 -19.05 -21.20
N TYR A 325 54.40 -18.92 -22.49
CA TYR A 325 55.12 -18.07 -23.43
C TYR A 325 55.10 -16.57 -23.03
N PHE A 326 53.95 -16.06 -22.60
CA PHE A 326 53.84 -14.67 -22.13
C PHE A 326 54.59 -14.40 -20.82
N LYS A 327 54.76 -15.41 -19.95
CA LYS A 327 55.61 -15.26 -18.76
C LYS A 327 57.07 -15.03 -19.16
N GLN A 328 57.56 -15.76 -20.16
CA GLN A 328 58.92 -15.57 -20.68
C GLN A 328 59.08 -14.20 -21.34
N ARG A 329 58.09 -13.74 -22.13
CA ARG A 329 58.08 -12.36 -22.68
C ARG A 329 58.07 -11.28 -21.61
N ALA A 330 57.36 -11.52 -20.51
CA ALA A 330 57.33 -10.59 -19.38
C ALA A 330 58.75 -10.39 -18.82
N LEU A 331 59.53 -11.47 -18.66
CA LEU A 331 60.92 -11.39 -18.19
C LEU A 331 61.81 -10.56 -19.12
N ILE A 332 61.75 -10.79 -20.44
CA ILE A 332 62.52 -9.97 -21.40
C ILE A 332 62.11 -8.49 -21.29
N GLN A 333 60.82 -8.20 -21.18
CA GLN A 333 60.37 -6.83 -20.99
C GLN A 333 60.88 -6.23 -19.67
N LEU A 334 60.99 -7.03 -18.61
CA LEU A 334 61.55 -6.58 -17.33
C LEU A 334 63.03 -6.20 -17.46
N TYR A 335 63.81 -6.99 -18.22
CA TYR A 335 65.21 -6.69 -18.53
C TYR A 335 65.33 -5.40 -19.35
N LYS A 336 64.47 -5.25 -20.38
CA LYS A 336 64.38 -4.01 -21.17
C LYS A 336 63.99 -2.79 -20.32
N ASP A 337 63.07 -2.96 -19.37
CA ASP A 337 62.65 -1.90 -18.45
C ASP A 337 63.79 -1.48 -17.50
N LEU A 338 64.62 -2.44 -17.04
CA LEU A 338 65.84 -2.17 -16.27
C LEU A 338 66.85 -1.37 -17.11
N SER A 339 67.15 -1.80 -18.33
CA SER A 339 68.04 -1.09 -19.25
C SER A 339 67.54 0.31 -19.58
N SER A 340 66.24 0.47 -19.82
CA SER A 340 65.64 1.78 -20.06
C SER A 340 65.75 2.70 -18.85
N PHE A 341 65.63 2.17 -17.64
CA PHE A 341 65.84 2.95 -16.41
C PHE A 341 67.30 3.43 -16.30
N LEU A 342 68.28 2.56 -16.55
CA LEU A 342 69.70 2.91 -16.51
C LEU A 342 70.06 3.96 -17.56
N HIS A 343 69.60 3.79 -18.80
CA HIS A 343 69.81 4.77 -19.87
C HIS A 343 69.18 6.14 -19.53
N LYS A 344 68.00 6.17 -18.88
CA LYS A 344 67.38 7.43 -18.42
C LYS A 344 68.18 8.15 -17.34
N GLN A 345 69.09 7.46 -16.65
CA GLN A 345 70.02 8.04 -15.68
C GLN A 345 71.37 8.40 -16.31
N ASN A 346 71.47 8.39 -17.64
CA ASN A 346 72.71 8.61 -18.41
C ASN A 346 73.83 7.64 -18.03
N LEU A 347 73.47 6.37 -17.79
CA LEU A 347 74.40 5.29 -17.45
C LEU A 347 74.58 4.34 -18.62
N ASP A 348 75.78 3.77 -18.74
CA ASP A 348 76.08 2.73 -19.72
C ASP A 348 75.24 1.49 -19.49
N VAL A 349 74.83 0.87 -20.60
CA VAL A 349 74.00 -0.33 -20.58
C VAL A 349 74.58 -1.30 -21.60
N PRO A 350 74.69 -2.60 -21.28
CA PRO A 350 75.12 -3.58 -22.26
C PRO A 350 74.18 -3.57 -23.46
N LEU A 351 74.77 -3.60 -24.67
CA LEU A 351 74.05 -3.72 -25.94
C LEU A 351 73.46 -5.13 -26.04
N LEU A 352 72.23 -5.26 -25.57
CA LEU A 352 71.49 -6.51 -25.51
C LEU A 352 70.35 -6.50 -26.53
N ASP A 353 70.20 -7.59 -27.28
CA ASP A 353 69.06 -7.76 -28.16
C ASP A 353 67.81 -8.20 -27.38
N TYR A 354 66.88 -7.25 -27.22
CA TYR A 354 65.58 -7.49 -26.57
C TYR A 354 64.48 -7.93 -27.54
N SER A 355 64.80 -8.23 -28.79
CA SER A 355 63.82 -8.75 -29.74
C SER A 355 63.28 -10.10 -29.27
N PHE A 356 61.97 -10.28 -29.34
CA PHE A 356 61.30 -11.53 -28.95
C PHE A 356 60.15 -11.90 -29.89
N ASN A 357 59.97 -11.10 -30.95
CA ASN A 357 59.05 -11.43 -32.02
C ASN A 357 59.71 -12.60 -32.78
N ASP A 358 58.95 -13.67 -33.01
CA ASP A 358 59.35 -14.87 -33.77
C ASP A 358 60.16 -15.98 -33.04
N LEU A 359 60.50 -15.80 -31.76
CA LEU A 359 61.16 -16.87 -30.97
C LEU A 359 60.16 -17.91 -30.43
N SER A 360 60.55 -19.19 -30.46
CA SER A 360 59.84 -20.30 -29.82
C SER A 360 59.91 -20.23 -28.28
N PHE A 361 59.09 -21.01 -27.56
CA PHE A 361 59.11 -21.00 -26.09
C PHE A 361 60.49 -21.38 -25.52
N GLU A 362 61.14 -22.40 -26.08
CA GLU A 362 62.47 -22.83 -25.64
C GLU A 362 63.54 -21.81 -25.99
N GLN A 363 63.46 -21.20 -27.19
CA GLN A 363 64.36 -20.13 -27.59
C GLN A 363 64.22 -18.90 -26.69
N LEU A 364 63.00 -18.52 -26.29
CA LEU A 364 62.78 -17.45 -25.31
C LEU A 364 63.35 -17.78 -23.94
N LYS A 365 63.23 -19.04 -23.50
CA LYS A 365 63.79 -19.47 -22.22
C LYS A 365 65.32 -19.37 -22.24
N LYS A 366 65.96 -19.89 -23.30
CA LYS A 366 67.42 -19.76 -23.50
C LYS A 366 67.84 -18.30 -23.57
N LYS A 367 67.13 -17.46 -24.34
CA LYS A 367 67.42 -16.02 -24.44
C LYS A 367 67.28 -15.30 -23.10
N ASN A 368 66.27 -15.64 -22.30
CA ASN A 368 66.14 -15.10 -20.93
C ASN A 368 67.32 -15.51 -20.04
N GLU A 369 67.79 -16.75 -20.15
CA GLU A 369 68.96 -17.24 -19.39
C GLU A 369 70.26 -16.54 -19.85
N GLU A 370 70.44 -16.33 -21.16
CA GLU A 370 71.57 -15.60 -21.75
C GLU A 370 71.59 -14.13 -21.32
N ILE A 371 70.47 -13.41 -21.50
CA ILE A 371 70.35 -12.00 -21.07
C ILE A 371 70.60 -11.89 -19.57
N LEU A 372 70.07 -12.80 -18.76
CA LEU A 372 70.30 -12.79 -17.32
C LEU A 372 71.79 -13.00 -16.99
N LYS A 373 72.48 -13.93 -17.67
CA LYS A 373 73.92 -14.16 -17.51
C LYS A 373 74.71 -12.89 -17.85
N GLU A 374 74.46 -12.26 -19.00
CA GLU A 374 75.13 -11.03 -19.42
C GLU A 374 74.84 -9.85 -18.49
N LEU A 375 73.60 -9.70 -18.04
CA LEU A 375 73.24 -8.70 -17.03
C LEU A 375 73.98 -8.93 -15.71
N THR A 376 74.12 -10.20 -15.27
CA THR A 376 74.86 -10.51 -14.03
C THR A 376 76.37 -10.35 -14.16
N SER A 377 76.95 -10.62 -15.33
CA SER A 377 78.38 -10.37 -15.59
C SER A 377 78.66 -8.86 -15.65
N PHE A 378 77.79 -8.10 -16.32
CA PHE A 378 77.86 -6.64 -16.36
C PHE A 378 77.77 -6.03 -14.94
N LEU A 379 76.85 -6.51 -14.10
CA LEU A 379 76.76 -6.06 -12.71
C LEU A 379 78.06 -6.32 -11.92
N LYS A 380 78.75 -7.45 -12.16
CA LYS A 380 80.05 -7.73 -11.55
C LYS A 380 81.12 -6.75 -12.05
N GLN A 381 81.16 -6.44 -13.35
CA GLN A 381 82.10 -5.47 -13.92
C GLN A 381 81.87 -4.05 -13.38
N THR A 382 80.61 -3.61 -13.26
CA THR A 382 80.29 -2.27 -12.71
C THR A 382 80.70 -2.08 -11.24
N SER A 383 81.10 -3.14 -10.53
CA SER A 383 81.58 -3.05 -9.14
C SER A 383 82.96 -2.38 -9.01
N SER A 384 83.74 -2.27 -10.09
CA SER A 384 85.05 -1.61 -10.15
C SER A 384 85.01 -0.14 -10.60
N ILE A 385 83.82 0.45 -10.79
CA ILE A 385 83.67 1.87 -11.15
C ILE A 385 84.03 2.78 -9.95
N GLU A 386 84.87 3.79 -10.17
CA GLU A 386 85.31 4.75 -9.15
C GLU A 386 84.18 5.66 -8.64
N ASN A 387 83.23 6.04 -9.52
CA ASN A 387 82.11 6.89 -9.12
C ASN A 387 81.06 6.12 -8.29
N ASN A 388 81.01 6.48 -7.01
CA ASN A 388 80.23 5.80 -6.00
C ASN A 388 78.71 5.90 -6.22
N LYS A 389 78.20 7.04 -6.71
CA LYS A 389 76.76 7.21 -7.03
C LYS A 389 76.33 6.25 -8.14
N THR A 390 77.15 6.13 -9.17
CA THR A 390 76.92 5.26 -10.33
C THR A 390 76.85 3.79 -9.90
N LYS A 391 77.82 3.36 -9.08
CA LYS A 391 77.89 2.00 -8.51
C LYS A 391 76.65 1.65 -7.69
N LEU A 392 76.18 2.57 -6.85
CA LEU A 392 74.98 2.39 -6.04
C LEU A 392 73.71 2.29 -6.90
N ILE A 393 73.61 3.08 -7.97
CA ILE A 393 72.47 3.00 -8.91
C ILE A 393 72.41 1.62 -9.57
N TYR A 394 73.54 1.08 -10.07
CA TYR A 394 73.58 -0.28 -10.63
C TYR A 394 73.16 -1.33 -9.59
N HIS A 395 73.75 -1.31 -8.39
CA HIS A 395 73.43 -2.29 -7.35
C HIS A 395 71.94 -2.30 -6.99
N PHE A 396 71.36 -1.13 -6.71
CA PHE A 396 69.96 -1.05 -6.29
C PHE A 396 68.99 -1.27 -7.46
N ALA A 397 69.32 -0.85 -8.68
CA ALA A 397 68.50 -1.10 -9.85
C ALA A 397 68.31 -2.59 -10.10
N PHE A 398 69.39 -3.36 -10.16
CA PHE A 398 69.34 -4.81 -10.34
C PHE A 398 68.58 -5.49 -9.20
N LYS A 399 68.88 -5.13 -7.94
CA LYS A 399 68.22 -5.70 -6.76
C LYS A 399 66.71 -5.44 -6.71
N VAL A 400 66.27 -4.28 -7.17
CA VAL A 400 64.85 -3.88 -7.16
C VAL A 400 64.10 -4.48 -8.34
N PHE A 401 64.62 -4.36 -9.57
CA PHE A 401 63.96 -4.86 -10.77
C PHE A 401 63.91 -6.40 -10.81
N LEU A 402 65.01 -7.08 -10.45
CA LEU A 402 65.11 -8.55 -10.47
C LEU A 402 64.62 -9.22 -9.17
N SER A 403 63.97 -8.47 -8.28
CA SER A 403 63.36 -9.05 -7.09
C SER A 403 62.21 -10.00 -7.43
N LYS A 404 62.08 -11.12 -6.71
CA LYS A 404 61.01 -12.13 -6.91
C LYS A 404 59.61 -11.50 -6.93
N ILE A 405 59.35 -10.53 -6.04
CA ILE A 405 58.06 -9.82 -5.95
C ILE A 405 57.80 -9.01 -7.23
N ASN A 406 58.82 -8.34 -7.77
CA ASN A 406 58.66 -7.52 -8.97
C ASN A 406 58.50 -8.38 -10.23
N ILE A 407 59.19 -9.52 -10.31
CA ILE A 407 59.01 -10.52 -11.37
C ILE A 407 57.56 -11.04 -11.38
N LEU A 408 57.05 -11.50 -10.24
CA LEU A 408 55.66 -11.99 -10.13
C LEU A 408 54.63 -10.92 -10.47
N ARG A 409 54.88 -9.68 -10.06
CA ARG A 409 54.03 -8.54 -10.40
C ARG A 409 54.03 -8.26 -11.91
N ASN A 410 55.21 -8.31 -12.54
CA ASN A 410 55.34 -8.12 -13.97
C ASN A 410 54.67 -9.25 -14.78
N GLU A 411 54.80 -10.51 -14.34
CA GLU A 411 54.06 -11.63 -14.92
C GLU A 411 52.54 -11.43 -14.82
N PHE A 412 52.05 -10.97 -13.67
CA PHE A 412 50.63 -10.68 -13.50
C PHE A 412 50.17 -9.56 -14.45
N GLU A 413 50.93 -8.47 -14.59
CA GLU A 413 50.61 -7.38 -15.51
C GLU A 413 50.55 -7.90 -16.96
N PHE A 414 51.53 -8.69 -17.40
CA PHE A 414 51.51 -9.31 -18.74
C PHE A 414 50.36 -10.30 -18.94
N SER A 415 49.91 -10.97 -17.88
CA SER A 415 48.72 -11.82 -17.95
C SER A 415 47.44 -11.02 -18.26
N LEU A 416 47.36 -9.74 -17.83
CA LEU A 416 46.27 -8.84 -18.20
C LEU A 416 46.32 -8.47 -19.68
N LEU A 417 47.52 -8.24 -20.22
CA LEU A 417 47.72 -7.97 -21.65
C LEU A 417 47.32 -9.19 -22.51
N LEU A 418 47.76 -10.39 -22.13
CA LEU A 418 47.36 -11.63 -22.82
C LEU A 418 45.84 -11.83 -22.75
N LYS A 419 45.24 -11.57 -21.59
CA LYS A 419 43.78 -11.62 -21.42
C LYS A 419 43.06 -10.59 -22.29
N SER A 420 43.61 -9.38 -22.43
CA SER A 420 43.10 -8.36 -23.34
C SER A 420 43.11 -8.85 -24.80
N GLN A 421 44.24 -9.37 -25.27
CA GLN A 421 44.35 -9.89 -26.65
C GLN A 421 43.39 -11.04 -26.92
N TYR A 422 43.27 -11.99 -25.98
CA TYR A 422 42.29 -13.07 -26.05
C TYR A 422 40.85 -12.56 -26.14
N LYS A 423 40.50 -11.58 -25.30
CA LYS A 423 39.17 -10.97 -25.30
C LYS A 423 38.87 -10.22 -26.59
N LYS A 424 39.88 -9.57 -27.19
CA LYS A 424 39.77 -8.92 -28.49
C LYS A 424 39.48 -9.93 -29.61
N LEU A 425 40.22 -11.04 -29.68
CA LEU A 425 39.98 -12.09 -30.68
C LEU A 425 38.59 -12.73 -30.51
N LEU A 426 38.17 -12.98 -29.26
CA LEU A 426 36.80 -13.45 -28.99
C LEU A 426 35.75 -12.42 -29.43
N ALA A 427 36.01 -11.13 -29.21
CA ALA A 427 35.13 -10.05 -29.61
C ALA A 427 34.93 -10.00 -31.12
N GLU A 428 36.01 -10.13 -31.90
CA GLU A 428 36.00 -10.14 -33.37
C GLU A 428 35.16 -11.30 -33.94
N VAL A 429 35.21 -12.48 -33.31
CA VAL A 429 34.36 -13.61 -33.72
C VAL A 429 32.91 -13.37 -33.31
N LYS A 430 32.68 -12.90 -32.08
CA LYS A 430 31.34 -12.75 -31.50
C LYS A 430 30.55 -11.58 -32.04
N SER A 431 31.19 -10.49 -32.45
CA SER A 431 30.51 -9.31 -33.01
C SER A 431 29.71 -9.63 -34.26
N SER A 432 30.03 -10.73 -34.96
CA SER A 432 29.30 -11.19 -36.15
C SER A 432 27.88 -11.71 -35.85
N TYR A 433 27.55 -12.05 -34.60
CA TYR A 433 26.24 -12.63 -34.25
C TYR A 433 25.71 -12.27 -32.85
N THR A 434 26.50 -11.62 -31.97
CA THR A 434 26.09 -11.26 -30.61
C THR A 434 26.69 -9.94 -30.12
N TYR A 435 25.90 -9.15 -29.39
CA TYR A 435 26.33 -7.93 -28.68
C TYR A 435 27.38 -8.21 -27.61
N GLU A 436 27.54 -9.47 -27.18
CA GLU A 436 28.66 -9.89 -26.33
C GLU A 436 30.01 -9.61 -26.98
N GLY A 437 30.10 -9.60 -28.31
CA GLY A 437 31.30 -9.18 -29.02
C GLY A 437 31.73 -7.76 -28.65
N ASN A 438 30.81 -6.81 -28.74
CA ASN A 438 31.06 -5.40 -28.41
C ASN A 438 31.47 -5.23 -26.94
N PHE A 439 30.83 -5.96 -26.01
CA PHE A 439 31.18 -5.91 -24.59
C PHE A 439 32.59 -6.46 -24.33
N LEU A 440 32.96 -7.57 -24.98
CA LEU A 440 34.30 -8.15 -24.85
C LEU A 440 35.37 -7.24 -25.46
N PHE A 441 35.03 -6.46 -26.48
CA PHE A 441 35.93 -5.47 -27.08
C PHE A 441 36.26 -4.35 -26.08
N GLU A 442 35.24 -3.76 -25.43
CA GLU A 442 35.46 -2.77 -24.37
C GLU A 442 36.19 -3.36 -23.15
N GLU A 443 35.88 -4.61 -22.77
CA GLU A 443 36.63 -5.31 -21.72
C GLU A 443 38.11 -5.52 -22.11
N ALA A 444 38.39 -5.84 -23.38
CA ALA A 444 39.75 -5.97 -23.88
C ALA A 444 40.50 -4.63 -23.81
N LYS A 445 39.87 -3.53 -24.23
CA LYS A 445 40.45 -2.18 -24.17
C LYS A 445 40.76 -1.79 -22.73
N ALA A 446 39.81 -1.95 -21.82
CA ALA A 446 39.98 -1.64 -20.41
C ALA A 446 41.08 -2.50 -19.74
N LEU A 447 41.23 -3.77 -20.13
CA LEU A 447 42.32 -4.63 -19.65
C LEU A 447 43.69 -4.17 -20.17
N LYS A 448 43.78 -3.70 -21.42
CA LYS A 448 45.02 -3.16 -22.01
C LYS A 448 45.45 -1.89 -21.29
N GLU A 449 44.54 -0.96 -21.07
CA GLU A 449 44.81 0.28 -20.33
C GLU A 449 45.23 -0.04 -18.89
N ARG A 450 44.53 -0.97 -18.22
CA ARG A 450 44.92 -1.40 -16.87
C ARG A 450 46.34 -1.98 -16.82
N PHE A 451 46.76 -2.73 -17.84
CA PHE A 451 48.14 -3.19 -17.97
C PHE A 451 49.11 -2.01 -18.07
N LEU A 452 48.82 -1.03 -18.93
CA LEU A 452 49.66 0.17 -19.11
C LEU A 452 49.78 0.95 -17.80
N ASP A 453 48.66 1.25 -17.15
CA ASP A 453 48.62 2.00 -15.88
C ASP A 453 49.40 1.27 -14.78
N TYR A 454 49.23 -0.05 -14.66
CA TYR A 454 49.93 -0.85 -13.64
C TYR A 454 51.44 -0.87 -13.90
N ARG A 455 51.85 -1.00 -15.16
CA ARG A 455 53.26 -0.96 -15.57
C ARG A 455 53.87 0.42 -15.30
N LEU A 456 53.18 1.50 -15.66
CA LEU A 456 53.64 2.88 -15.41
C LEU A 456 53.80 3.15 -13.92
N SER A 457 52.80 2.82 -13.09
CA SER A 457 52.91 2.96 -11.64
C SER A 457 54.06 2.11 -11.08
N ARG A 458 54.20 0.85 -11.54
CA ARG A 458 55.33 -0.01 -11.12
C ARG A 458 56.66 0.66 -11.44
N LEU A 459 56.89 1.07 -12.68
CA LEU A 459 58.15 1.68 -13.11
C LEU A 459 58.47 2.95 -12.32
N LYS A 460 57.47 3.83 -12.13
CA LYS A 460 57.57 5.04 -11.31
C LYS A 460 58.04 4.73 -9.88
N PHE A 461 57.35 3.85 -9.16
CA PHE A 461 57.68 3.54 -7.77
C PHE A 461 58.96 2.72 -7.62
N ARG A 462 59.36 1.94 -8.64
CA ARG A 462 60.65 1.23 -8.63
C ARG A 462 61.80 2.22 -8.84
N ALA A 463 61.67 3.16 -9.77
CA ALA A 463 62.63 4.25 -9.94
C ALA A 463 62.79 5.09 -8.67
N GLU A 464 61.68 5.53 -8.07
CA GLU A 464 61.68 6.30 -6.82
C GLU A 464 62.33 5.53 -5.66
N LYS A 465 62.07 4.21 -5.56
CA LYS A 465 62.71 3.34 -4.56
C LYS A 465 64.23 3.23 -4.75
N ILE A 466 64.70 3.16 -6.00
CA ILE A 466 66.13 3.06 -6.32
C ILE A 466 66.81 4.37 -5.96
N LEU A 467 66.30 5.50 -6.46
CA LEU A 467 66.87 6.83 -6.21
C LEU A 467 66.90 7.15 -4.72
N ALA A 468 65.80 6.97 -3.98
CA ALA A 468 65.77 7.23 -2.54
C ALA A 468 66.73 6.33 -1.73
N LYS A 469 67.02 5.12 -2.21
CA LYS A 469 68.04 4.25 -1.57
C LYS A 469 69.46 4.71 -1.89
N VAL A 470 69.71 5.14 -3.12
CA VAL A 470 71.00 5.69 -3.54
C VAL A 470 71.29 6.97 -2.78
N ASP A 471 70.35 7.92 -2.75
CA ASP A 471 70.50 9.20 -2.05
C ASP A 471 70.75 8.98 -0.55
N TYR A 472 69.97 8.08 0.08
CA TYR A 472 70.19 7.74 1.48
C TYR A 472 71.59 7.13 1.72
N GLN A 473 72.04 6.22 0.86
CA GLN A 473 73.34 5.55 1.01
C GLN A 473 74.52 6.51 0.76
N LEU A 474 74.40 7.42 -0.22
CA LEU A 474 75.40 8.48 -0.45
C LEU A 474 75.52 9.41 0.76
N LEU A 475 74.41 9.76 1.41
CA LEU A 475 74.42 10.57 2.63
C LEU A 475 75.10 9.84 3.81
N VAL A 476 74.99 8.51 3.88
CA VAL A 476 75.71 7.68 4.86
C VAL A 476 77.22 7.74 4.60
N GLU A 477 77.64 7.52 3.36
CA GLU A 477 79.05 7.44 2.96
C GLU A 477 79.76 8.80 3.08
N ASN A 478 79.06 9.90 2.75
CA ASN A 478 79.59 11.27 2.89
C ASN A 478 79.60 11.80 4.35
N LYS A 479 79.22 10.98 5.35
CA LYS A 479 79.06 11.38 6.77
C LYS A 479 78.14 12.59 7.00
N GLN A 480 77.32 12.98 6.02
CA GLN A 480 76.43 14.15 6.09
C GLN A 480 75.24 13.93 7.02
N ILE A 481 74.86 12.68 7.29
CA ILE A 481 73.77 12.34 8.22
C ILE A 481 74.05 12.84 9.65
N ALA A 482 75.32 12.80 10.11
CA ALA A 482 75.66 13.30 11.43
C ALA A 482 75.46 14.83 11.52
N LYS A 483 75.91 15.56 10.50
CA LYS A 483 75.73 17.01 10.37
C LYS A 483 74.24 17.41 10.26
N GLU A 484 73.46 16.71 9.45
CA GLU A 484 72.01 16.94 9.36
C GLU A 484 71.30 16.67 10.69
N LYS A 485 71.65 15.57 11.39
CA LYS A 485 71.06 15.27 12.71
C LYS A 485 71.35 16.35 13.74
N GLU A 486 72.57 16.88 13.73
CA GLU A 486 72.95 17.97 14.61
C GLU A 486 72.22 19.27 14.25
N PHE A 487 72.18 19.65 12.98
CA PHE A 487 71.39 20.79 12.48
C PHE A 487 69.91 20.67 12.86
N ILE A 488 69.27 19.52 12.62
CA ILE A 488 67.88 19.27 13.01
C ILE A 488 67.71 19.40 14.53
N LYS A 489 68.63 18.85 15.33
CA LYS A 489 68.57 18.93 16.80
C LYS A 489 68.64 20.39 17.26
N THR A 490 69.50 21.20 16.66
CA THR A 490 69.65 22.63 16.95
C THR A 490 68.42 23.43 16.52
N SER A 491 67.93 23.23 15.29
CA SER A 491 66.74 23.90 14.76
C SER A 491 65.45 23.50 15.48
N LEU A 492 65.31 22.24 15.91
CA LEU A 492 64.20 21.82 16.78
C LEU A 492 64.25 22.50 18.15
N LYS A 493 65.45 22.68 18.71
CA LYS A 493 65.66 23.45 19.94
C LYS A 493 65.21 24.89 19.73
N GLN A 494 65.60 25.52 18.62
CA GLN A 494 65.26 26.91 18.30
C GLN A 494 63.75 27.10 18.11
N ILE A 495 63.08 26.27 17.32
CA ILE A 495 61.61 26.29 17.18
C ILE A 495 60.92 26.12 18.55
N SER A 496 61.46 25.26 19.41
CA SER A 496 60.91 25.06 20.75
C SER A 496 61.10 26.28 21.66
N LEU A 497 62.20 27.01 21.50
CA LEU A 497 62.50 28.25 22.22
C LEU A 497 61.60 29.39 21.73
N THR A 498 61.50 29.61 20.42
CA THR A 498 60.60 30.62 19.82
C THR A 498 59.16 30.41 20.28
N PHE A 499 58.68 29.16 20.31
CA PHE A 499 57.35 28.86 20.85
C PHE A 499 57.22 29.20 22.34
N LYS A 500 58.24 28.94 23.15
CA LYS A 500 58.25 29.28 24.59
C LYS A 500 58.27 30.78 24.81
N GLU A 501 59.05 31.52 24.04
CA GLU A 501 59.15 32.99 24.07
C GLU A 501 57.83 33.64 23.65
N ASN A 502 57.28 33.24 22.50
CA ASN A 502 55.99 33.70 22.01
C ASN A 502 54.88 33.41 23.04
N LYS A 503 54.91 32.24 23.70
CA LYS A 503 53.98 31.90 24.78
C LYS A 503 54.18 32.80 26.01
N LYS A 504 55.42 33.10 26.41
CA LYS A 504 55.75 33.96 27.56
C LYS A 504 55.30 35.40 27.31
N GLN A 505 55.52 35.92 26.11
CA GLN A 505 55.06 37.24 25.67
C GLN A 505 53.52 37.30 25.62
N LEU A 506 52.87 36.25 25.12
CA LEU A 506 51.41 36.18 25.14
C LEU A 506 50.85 36.11 26.58
N GLN A 507 51.58 35.48 27.50
CA GLN A 507 51.24 35.46 28.93
C GLN A 507 51.39 36.83 29.60
N SER A 508 52.42 37.62 29.25
CA SER A 508 52.56 38.99 29.77
C SER A 508 51.44 39.89 29.26
N LYS A 509 51.11 39.83 27.97
CA LYS A 509 49.97 40.58 27.38
C LYS A 509 48.63 40.23 28.02
N LEU A 510 48.43 38.95 28.40
CA LEU A 510 47.25 38.52 29.14
C LEU A 510 47.23 39.08 30.58
N LYS A 511 48.39 39.12 31.26
CA LYS A 511 48.52 39.71 32.61
C LYS A 511 48.28 41.22 32.59
N GLN A 512 48.73 41.91 31.55
CA GLN A 512 48.54 43.36 31.32
C GLN A 512 47.14 43.71 30.79
N LYS A 513 46.25 42.72 30.57
CA LYS A 513 44.89 42.87 30.02
C LYS A 513 44.80 43.44 28.58
N GLU A 514 45.90 43.43 27.82
CA GLU A 514 45.91 43.85 26.41
C GLU A 514 45.15 42.88 25.49
N ILE A 515 45.02 41.60 25.89
CA ILE A 515 44.33 40.57 25.12
C ILE A 515 43.31 39.81 25.97
N SER A 516 42.21 39.41 25.35
CA SER A 516 41.16 38.62 26.02
C SER A 516 41.59 37.14 26.24
N LYS A 517 41.01 36.47 27.23
CA LYS A 517 41.26 35.03 27.47
C LYS A 517 40.97 34.14 26.24
N PRO A 518 39.90 34.36 25.46
CA PRO A 518 39.69 33.66 24.19
C PRO A 518 40.80 33.93 23.17
N ALA A 519 41.21 35.20 22.98
CA ALA A 519 42.28 35.56 22.06
C ALA A 519 43.61 34.88 22.42
N TYR A 520 43.96 34.83 23.72
CA TYR A 520 45.12 34.08 24.21
C TYR A 520 45.06 32.57 23.86
N LYS A 521 43.89 31.94 23.99
CA LYS A 521 43.72 30.51 23.61
C LYS A 521 43.88 30.29 22.12
N HIS A 522 43.29 31.16 21.29
CA HIS A 522 43.42 31.09 19.83
C HIS A 522 44.87 31.29 19.39
N LYS A 523 45.56 32.32 19.88
CA LYS A 523 46.97 32.58 19.53
C LYS A 523 47.92 31.47 19.99
N ILE A 524 47.67 30.84 21.14
CA ILE A 524 48.44 29.63 21.54
C ILE A 524 48.21 28.48 20.57
N TYR A 525 46.98 28.32 20.08
CA TYR A 525 46.66 27.27 19.12
C TYR A 525 47.34 27.51 17.77
N GLU A 526 47.31 28.75 17.29
CA GLU A 526 48.06 29.23 16.11
C GLU A 526 49.56 28.94 16.25
N TYR A 527 50.20 29.38 17.35
CA TYR A 527 51.62 29.07 17.59
C TYR A 527 51.95 27.58 17.68
N LYS A 528 50.99 26.73 18.07
CA LYS A 528 51.17 25.26 18.04
C LYS A 528 51.10 24.73 16.60
N ILE A 529 50.28 25.33 15.74
CA ILE A 529 50.23 25.02 14.32
C ILE A 529 51.54 25.47 13.68
N ASP A 530 51.96 26.72 13.87
CA ASP A 530 53.21 27.27 13.32
C ASP A 530 54.41 26.40 13.73
N LYS A 531 54.47 25.99 15.00
CA LYS A 531 55.48 25.04 15.47
C LYS A 531 55.45 23.70 14.73
N LYS A 532 54.26 23.15 14.46
CA LYS A 532 54.13 21.89 13.72
C LYS A 532 54.51 22.04 12.25
N GLU A 533 54.14 23.16 11.64
CA GLU A 533 54.49 23.51 10.26
C GLU A 533 56.00 23.68 10.13
N ALA A 534 56.63 24.47 10.99
CA ALA A 534 58.09 24.64 11.02
C ALA A 534 58.84 23.32 11.27
N ILE A 535 58.32 22.43 12.14
CA ILE A 535 58.89 21.07 12.29
C ILE A 535 58.74 20.25 11.01
N SER A 536 57.65 20.43 10.27
CA SER A 536 57.40 19.71 9.02
C SER A 536 58.27 20.25 7.88
N GLU A 537 58.46 21.56 7.82
CA GLU A 537 59.36 22.24 6.90
C GLU A 537 60.83 21.82 7.14
N LEU A 538 61.28 21.76 8.39
CA LEU A 538 62.59 21.20 8.73
C LEU A 538 62.78 19.76 8.25
N LYS A 539 61.72 18.95 8.31
CA LYS A 539 61.78 17.57 7.79
C LYS A 539 61.90 17.52 6.27
N LEU A 540 61.32 18.49 5.56
CA LEU A 540 61.42 18.62 4.10
C LEU A 540 62.81 19.12 3.66
N GLN A 541 63.45 19.97 4.47
CA GLN A 541 64.80 20.47 4.20
C GLN A 541 65.90 19.40 4.36
N SER A 542 65.66 18.36 5.16
CA SER A 542 66.61 17.26 5.34
C SER A 542 66.48 16.21 4.24
N GLN A 543 67.57 16.01 3.49
CA GLN A 543 67.62 15.04 2.39
C GLN A 543 67.56 13.60 2.92
N SER A 544 68.14 13.35 4.11
CA SER A 544 68.09 12.02 4.74
C SER A 544 66.69 11.66 5.24
N LEU A 545 65.96 12.62 5.82
CA LEU A 545 64.58 12.41 6.26
C LEU A 545 63.62 12.28 5.08
N ALA A 546 63.78 13.09 4.03
CA ALA A 546 63.00 12.99 2.81
C ALA A 546 63.12 11.60 2.17
N SER A 547 64.35 11.10 1.99
CA SER A 547 64.60 9.76 1.44
C SER A 547 64.02 8.65 2.32
N LYS A 548 64.14 8.78 3.65
CA LYS A 548 63.60 7.82 4.62
C LYS A 548 62.07 7.80 4.63
N GLU A 549 61.42 8.96 4.59
CA GLU A 549 59.96 9.07 4.52
C GLU A 549 59.42 8.61 3.16
N THR A 550 60.11 8.90 2.06
CA THR A 550 59.77 8.33 0.74
C THR A 550 59.77 6.80 0.80
N LEU A 551 60.84 6.18 1.33
CA LEU A 551 60.91 4.71 1.45
C LEU A 551 59.84 4.14 2.39
N LYS A 552 59.55 4.82 3.49
CA LYS A 552 58.53 4.41 4.48
C LYS A 552 57.11 4.49 3.90
N THR A 553 56.81 5.52 3.12
CA THR A 553 55.48 5.76 2.54
C THR A 553 55.26 5.07 1.20
N LEU A 554 56.32 4.59 0.55
CA LEU A 554 56.31 4.04 -0.81
C LEU A 554 55.24 2.98 -1.02
N PHE A 555 55.15 2.01 -0.11
CA PHE A 555 54.16 0.92 -0.20
C PHE A 555 52.72 1.46 -0.20
N TRP A 556 52.41 2.40 0.70
CA TRP A 556 51.07 2.96 0.81
C TRP A 556 50.70 3.83 -0.38
N ARG A 557 51.65 4.59 -0.93
CA ARG A 557 51.47 5.39 -2.14
C ARG A 557 51.26 4.49 -3.36
N GLU A 558 52.08 3.45 -3.54
CA GLU A 558 51.95 2.45 -4.60
C GLU A 558 50.61 1.69 -4.50
N PHE A 559 50.22 1.31 -3.28
CA PHE A 559 48.93 0.65 -3.02
C PHE A 559 47.74 1.56 -3.32
N SER A 560 47.82 2.86 -2.97
CA SER A 560 46.78 3.84 -3.27
C SER A 560 46.61 4.03 -4.78
N GLU A 561 47.71 4.23 -5.52
CA GLU A 561 47.68 4.44 -6.97
C GLU A 561 47.16 3.18 -7.70
N THR A 562 47.62 1.99 -7.32
CA THR A 562 47.10 0.72 -7.88
C THR A 562 45.62 0.49 -7.57
N LYS A 563 45.13 0.93 -6.41
CA LYS A 563 43.70 0.92 -6.05
C LYS A 563 42.89 1.87 -6.94
N VAL A 564 43.42 3.06 -7.26
CA VAL A 564 42.80 3.99 -8.22
C VAL A 564 42.74 3.36 -9.61
N ASN A 565 43.85 2.82 -10.10
CA ASN A 565 43.91 2.17 -11.43
C ASN A 565 42.92 0.97 -11.51
N LYS A 566 42.75 0.22 -10.42
CA LYS A 566 41.73 -0.84 -10.34
C LYS A 566 40.31 -0.26 -10.44
N LYS A 567 40.02 0.85 -9.77
CA LYS A 567 38.70 1.51 -9.82
C LYS A 567 38.40 2.06 -11.22
N LEU A 568 39.38 2.61 -11.92
CA LEU A 568 39.22 3.09 -13.30
C LEU A 568 38.79 1.95 -14.23
N TYR A 569 39.46 0.79 -14.14
CA TYR A 569 39.04 -0.42 -14.85
C TYR A 569 37.61 -0.84 -14.50
N GLU A 570 37.26 -0.91 -13.20
CA GLU A 570 35.92 -1.28 -12.76
C GLU A 570 34.85 -0.29 -13.27
N SER A 571 35.18 1.00 -13.36
CA SER A 571 34.30 2.05 -13.90
C SER A 571 34.03 1.86 -15.39
N LYS A 572 35.07 1.64 -16.20
CA LYS A 572 34.92 1.42 -17.65
C LYS A 572 34.09 0.18 -17.96
N ILE A 573 34.32 -0.90 -17.20
CA ILE A 573 33.50 -2.13 -17.32
C ILE A 573 32.05 -1.86 -16.94
N THR A 574 31.82 -1.08 -15.88
CA THR A 574 30.47 -0.71 -15.42
C THR A 574 29.73 0.12 -16.47
N GLU A 575 30.43 1.05 -17.13
CA GLU A 575 29.89 1.86 -18.22
C GLU A 575 29.53 0.99 -19.42
N ALA A 576 30.44 0.10 -19.84
CA ALA A 576 30.18 -0.88 -20.90
C ALA A 576 28.98 -1.81 -20.59
N GLN A 577 28.77 -2.17 -19.31
CA GLN A 577 27.59 -2.95 -18.90
C GLN A 577 26.27 -2.18 -19.06
N LYS A 578 26.30 -0.85 -18.92
CA LYS A 578 25.11 0.00 -19.05
C LYS A 578 24.81 0.35 -20.51
N SER A 579 25.84 0.56 -21.32
CA SER A 579 25.69 1.01 -22.71
C SER A 579 25.48 -0.13 -23.71
N ILE A 580 26.04 -1.32 -23.46
CA ILE A 580 26.02 -2.42 -24.43
C ILE A 580 24.93 -3.43 -24.05
N PRO A 581 23.94 -3.68 -24.92
CA PRO A 581 22.86 -4.61 -24.62
C PRO A 581 23.32 -6.09 -24.60
N ILE A 582 22.40 -6.97 -24.22
CA ILE A 582 22.54 -8.43 -24.28
C ILE A 582 21.33 -9.03 -24.99
N GLU A 583 21.51 -10.20 -25.63
CA GLU A 583 20.43 -10.93 -26.29
C GLU A 583 19.36 -11.35 -25.28
N THR A 584 18.10 -11.30 -25.72
CA THR A 584 16.95 -11.51 -24.85
C THR A 584 16.27 -12.84 -25.17
N PHE A 585 15.85 -13.54 -24.12
CA PHE A 585 15.04 -14.76 -24.22
C PHE A 585 13.66 -14.49 -23.60
N LYS A 586 12.58 -14.95 -24.25
CA LYS A 586 11.23 -14.80 -23.70
C LYS A 586 11.04 -15.71 -22.48
N ASN A 587 10.23 -15.26 -21.52
CA ASN A 587 9.83 -16.00 -20.30
C ASN A 587 10.96 -16.31 -19.30
N PHE A 588 12.14 -15.70 -19.46
CA PHE A 588 13.28 -15.90 -18.59
C PHE A 588 13.02 -15.49 -17.13
N ARG A 589 12.12 -14.52 -16.92
CA ARG A 589 11.73 -14.05 -15.57
C ARG A 589 11.03 -15.09 -14.71
N TRP A 590 10.23 -15.98 -15.32
CA TRP A 590 9.52 -17.02 -14.58
C TRP A 590 10.46 -18.16 -14.18
N LEU A 591 11.37 -18.54 -15.08
CA LEU A 591 12.43 -19.51 -14.78
C LEU A 591 13.29 -19.03 -13.61
N ALA A 592 13.78 -17.79 -13.66
CA ALA A 592 14.59 -17.21 -12.60
C ALA A 592 13.85 -17.12 -11.25
N LEU A 593 12.55 -16.81 -11.29
CA LEU A 593 11.70 -16.77 -10.11
C LEU A 593 11.57 -18.17 -9.49
N ILE A 594 11.24 -19.20 -10.28
CA ILE A 594 11.06 -20.57 -9.78
C ILE A 594 12.37 -21.11 -9.18
N MET A 595 13.50 -20.93 -9.88
CA MET A 595 14.81 -21.37 -9.39
C MET A 595 15.17 -20.70 -8.05
N SER A 596 14.85 -19.42 -7.90
CA SER A 596 15.13 -18.66 -6.67
C SER A 596 14.13 -18.95 -5.54
N ILE A 597 12.87 -19.34 -5.85
CA ILE A 597 11.90 -19.77 -4.84
C ILE A 597 12.35 -21.07 -4.19
N ILE A 598 12.82 -22.04 -4.99
CA ILE A 598 13.26 -23.34 -4.48
C ILE A 598 14.59 -23.18 -3.73
N PHE A 599 15.52 -22.43 -4.32
CA PHE A 599 16.86 -22.26 -3.76
C PHE A 599 17.44 -20.89 -4.11
N PRO A 600 17.30 -19.90 -3.21
CA PRO A 600 17.89 -18.58 -3.41
C PRO A 600 19.39 -18.63 -3.73
N GLY A 601 19.81 -17.91 -4.78
CA GLY A 601 21.18 -17.89 -5.28
C GLY A 601 21.43 -18.80 -6.48
N LEU A 602 20.57 -19.78 -6.74
CA LEU A 602 20.72 -20.70 -7.89
C LEU A 602 20.57 -19.95 -9.23
N ALA A 603 19.58 -19.06 -9.33
CA ALA A 603 19.38 -18.19 -10.49
C ALA A 603 20.56 -17.21 -10.68
N GLU A 604 21.08 -16.63 -9.60
CA GLU A 604 22.24 -15.74 -9.64
C GLU A 604 23.51 -16.41 -10.19
N ILE A 605 23.77 -17.66 -9.80
CA ILE A 605 24.94 -18.42 -10.25
C ILE A 605 24.77 -18.84 -11.71
N THR A 606 23.64 -19.46 -12.04
CA THR A 606 23.44 -20.14 -13.33
C THR A 606 23.02 -19.18 -14.45
N LEU A 607 22.03 -18.32 -14.20
CA LEU A 607 21.42 -17.46 -15.21
C LEU A 607 22.15 -16.11 -15.32
N PHE A 608 22.44 -15.46 -14.20
CA PHE A 608 22.96 -14.09 -14.20
C PHE A 608 24.49 -14.01 -14.14
N LYS A 609 25.17 -15.14 -13.85
CA LYS A 609 26.63 -15.23 -13.65
C LYS A 609 27.15 -14.27 -12.57
N GLN A 610 26.32 -13.98 -11.57
CA GLN A 610 26.64 -13.17 -10.40
C GLN A 610 27.21 -14.05 -9.27
N TYR A 611 28.33 -14.73 -9.53
CA TYR A 611 28.84 -15.80 -8.67
C TYR A 611 28.97 -15.42 -7.19
N VAL A 612 29.54 -14.25 -6.86
CA VAL A 612 29.75 -13.84 -5.46
C VAL A 612 28.41 -13.65 -4.73
N LYS A 613 27.46 -12.95 -5.37
CA LYS A 613 26.12 -12.74 -4.80
C LYS A 613 25.39 -14.08 -4.64
N GLY A 614 25.43 -14.90 -5.69
CA GLY A 614 24.78 -16.20 -5.70
C GLY A 614 25.33 -17.15 -4.63
N ILE A 615 26.65 -17.27 -4.48
CA ILE A 615 27.28 -18.11 -3.45
C ILE A 615 26.87 -17.68 -2.04
N LEU A 616 26.88 -16.38 -1.74
CA LEU A 616 26.46 -15.87 -0.43
C LEU A 616 24.99 -16.21 -0.12
N MET A 617 24.11 -16.08 -1.13
CA MET A 617 22.70 -16.47 -1.01
C MET A 617 22.52 -17.98 -0.84
N SER A 618 23.31 -18.77 -1.58
CA SER A 618 23.29 -20.24 -1.48
C SER A 618 23.75 -20.74 -0.12
N ILE A 619 24.77 -20.13 0.49
CA ILE A 619 25.21 -20.48 1.86
C ILE A 619 24.06 -20.31 2.86
N PHE A 620 23.35 -19.18 2.79
CA PHE A 620 22.21 -18.94 3.68
C PHE A 620 21.02 -19.85 3.37
N SER A 621 20.81 -20.22 2.10
CA SER A 621 19.78 -21.18 1.70
C SER A 621 20.07 -22.59 2.22
N ILE A 622 21.33 -23.03 2.17
CA ILE A 622 21.78 -24.29 2.78
C ILE A 622 21.54 -24.26 4.28
N PHE A 623 21.93 -23.17 4.96
CA PHE A 623 21.69 -22.99 6.38
C PHE A 623 20.19 -23.06 6.72
N SER A 624 19.34 -22.45 5.88
CA SER A 624 17.89 -22.45 6.07
C SER A 624 17.29 -23.85 5.92
N TRP A 625 17.67 -24.61 4.88
CA TRP A 625 17.20 -25.97 4.63
C TRP A 625 17.75 -27.00 5.62
N ALA A 626 19.01 -26.88 6.03
CA ALA A 626 19.66 -27.86 6.89
C ALA A 626 19.37 -27.64 8.38
N LEU A 627 19.21 -26.39 8.81
CA LEU A 627 19.08 -26.06 10.24
C LEU A 627 17.73 -25.44 10.58
N ILE A 628 17.36 -24.33 9.93
CA ILE A 628 16.17 -23.56 10.34
C ILE A 628 14.88 -24.35 10.12
N ILE A 629 14.66 -24.88 8.92
CA ILE A 629 13.41 -25.59 8.58
C ILE A 629 13.24 -26.85 9.45
N PRO A 630 14.24 -27.75 9.59
CA PRO A 630 14.09 -28.91 10.47
C PRO A 630 13.90 -28.51 11.94
N PHE A 631 14.62 -27.50 12.43
CA PHE A 631 14.41 -26.97 13.78
C PHE A 631 12.97 -26.49 14.00
N SER A 632 12.40 -25.78 13.02
CA SER A 632 11.01 -25.31 13.09
C SER A 632 9.99 -26.44 13.20
N PHE A 633 10.34 -27.66 12.79
CA PHE A 633 9.50 -28.86 12.93
C PHE A 633 9.91 -29.78 14.09
N GLY A 634 10.73 -29.28 15.03
CA GLY A 634 11.08 -29.99 16.26
C GLY A 634 12.35 -30.84 16.20
N ALA A 635 13.13 -30.75 15.12
CA ALA A 635 14.46 -31.36 15.08
C ALA A 635 15.43 -30.66 16.05
N TYR A 636 16.47 -31.38 16.48
CA TYR A 636 17.57 -30.89 17.34
C TYR A 636 17.20 -30.52 18.79
N TRP A 637 15.93 -30.30 19.14
CA TRP A 637 15.53 -29.96 20.51
C TRP A 637 14.19 -30.59 20.95
N GLN A 638 14.28 -31.75 21.62
CA GLN A 638 13.12 -32.58 21.98
C GLN A 638 12.12 -31.96 22.96
N LYS A 639 12.54 -30.95 23.75
CA LYS A 639 11.71 -30.29 24.77
C LYS A 639 10.82 -29.16 24.25
N MET A 640 11.00 -28.72 22.99
CA MET A 640 10.30 -27.55 22.43
C MET A 640 9.25 -27.91 21.37
N GLY A 641 9.31 -29.10 20.78
CA GLY A 641 8.27 -29.63 19.87
C GLY A 641 8.07 -28.90 18.53
N GLY A 642 8.73 -27.76 18.29
CA GLY A 642 8.59 -26.96 17.07
C GLY A 642 7.18 -26.41 16.85
N ILE A 643 6.81 -26.14 15.61
CA ILE A 643 5.45 -25.79 15.20
C ILE A 643 4.41 -26.86 15.62
N PRO A 644 4.67 -28.18 15.48
CA PRO A 644 3.75 -29.21 15.96
C PRO A 644 3.42 -29.11 17.46
N GLY A 645 4.37 -28.60 18.26
CA GLY A 645 4.20 -28.38 19.70
C GLY A 645 3.08 -27.39 20.07
N PHE A 646 2.58 -26.59 19.13
CA PHE A 646 1.39 -25.75 19.37
C PHE A 646 0.08 -26.53 19.47
N SER A 647 0.00 -27.76 18.95
CA SER A 647 -1.26 -28.49 18.87
C SER A 647 -1.83 -28.85 20.24
N ASP A 648 -0.99 -29.38 21.13
CA ASP A 648 -1.40 -29.91 22.44
C ASP A 648 -0.53 -29.41 23.60
N LEU A 649 0.40 -28.48 23.33
CA LEU A 649 1.30 -27.89 24.32
C LEU A 649 2.13 -28.91 25.11
N GLY A 650 2.36 -30.10 24.52
CA GLY A 650 3.10 -31.18 25.15
C GLY A 650 2.25 -32.13 26.01
N ALA A 651 0.92 -31.96 26.05
CA ALA A 651 0.01 -32.80 26.82
C ALA A 651 0.13 -34.30 26.50
N HIS A 652 0.40 -34.69 25.25
CA HIS A 652 0.60 -36.10 24.85
C HIS A 652 1.78 -36.80 25.55
N LYS A 653 2.72 -36.03 26.14
CA LYS A 653 3.86 -36.58 26.90
C LYS A 653 3.63 -36.53 28.41
N PHE A 654 2.48 -36.04 28.88
CA PHE A 654 2.17 -36.00 30.30
C PHE A 654 1.94 -37.42 30.80
N ASP A 655 2.76 -37.84 31.76
CA ASP A 655 2.66 -39.16 32.38
C ASP A 655 3.03 -39.03 33.86
N SER A 656 2.00 -38.98 34.72
CA SER A 656 2.17 -38.86 36.17
C SER A 656 2.79 -40.11 36.79
N ALA A 657 2.59 -41.30 36.20
CA ALA A 657 3.14 -42.56 36.68
C ALA A 657 4.65 -42.66 36.40
N ARG A 658 5.12 -42.05 35.30
CA ARG A 658 6.56 -41.96 34.94
C ARG A 658 7.25 -40.70 35.43
N GLY A 659 6.54 -39.79 36.11
CA GLY A 659 7.07 -38.51 36.59
C GLY A 659 7.40 -37.51 35.47
N ILE A 660 6.78 -37.66 34.29
CA ILE A 660 7.01 -36.79 33.13
C ILE A 660 5.97 -35.67 33.12
N PHE A 661 6.39 -34.47 33.51
CA PHE A 661 5.55 -33.27 33.55
C PHE A 661 6.03 -32.26 32.50
N PRO A 662 5.50 -32.29 31.26
CA PRO A 662 5.87 -31.34 30.21
C PRO A 662 5.43 -29.93 30.59
N ASP A 663 6.37 -28.98 30.56
CA ASP A 663 6.08 -27.55 30.77
C ASP A 663 5.59 -26.93 29.46
N ALA A 664 4.30 -26.58 29.42
CA ALA A 664 3.66 -25.96 28.27
C ALA A 664 4.34 -24.66 27.81
N ARG A 665 5.02 -23.93 28.71
CA ARG A 665 5.75 -22.70 28.36
C ARG A 665 6.89 -22.97 27.39
N LEU A 666 7.58 -24.11 27.52
CA LEU A 666 8.68 -24.49 26.63
C LEU A 666 8.19 -24.83 25.23
N TYR A 667 7.03 -25.48 25.11
CA TYR A 667 6.39 -25.78 23.83
C TYR A 667 5.82 -24.52 23.16
N LEU A 668 5.20 -23.61 23.92
CA LEU A 668 4.77 -22.31 23.41
C LEU A 668 5.96 -21.49 22.91
N PHE A 669 7.03 -21.39 23.71
CA PHE A 669 8.24 -20.66 23.34
C PHE A 669 8.94 -21.30 22.11
N GLY A 670 9.02 -22.62 22.08
CA GLY A 670 9.51 -23.41 20.95
C GLY A 670 8.75 -23.17 19.67
N GLY A 671 7.42 -23.24 19.72
CA GLY A 671 6.55 -22.98 18.59
C GLY A 671 6.68 -21.56 18.06
N VAL A 672 6.73 -20.55 18.95
CA VAL A 672 6.85 -19.13 18.53
C VAL A 672 8.17 -18.89 17.82
N ILE A 673 9.30 -19.32 18.39
CA ILE A 673 10.61 -19.20 17.74
C ILE A 673 10.59 -19.89 16.38
N SER A 674 10.01 -21.08 16.32
CA SER A 674 9.91 -21.88 15.10
C SER A 674 9.13 -21.19 13.99
N VAL A 675 7.99 -20.57 14.33
CA VAL A 675 7.19 -19.77 13.38
C VAL A 675 7.93 -18.51 12.95
N LEU A 676 8.54 -17.78 13.87
CA LEU A 676 9.30 -16.55 13.54
C LEU A 676 10.47 -16.84 12.60
N LEU A 677 11.21 -17.91 12.87
CA LEU A 677 12.29 -18.40 12.01
C LEU A 677 11.78 -18.81 10.63
N LEU A 678 10.69 -19.57 10.56
CA LEU A 678 10.10 -20.00 9.31
C LEU A 678 9.60 -18.82 8.47
N VAL A 679 8.92 -17.85 9.11
CA VAL A 679 8.47 -16.61 8.46
C VAL A 679 9.65 -15.81 7.94
N PHE A 680 10.75 -15.70 8.70
CA PHE A 680 11.97 -15.03 8.26
C PHE A 680 12.57 -15.69 7.01
N VAL A 681 12.64 -17.03 6.99
CA VAL A 681 13.10 -17.80 5.81
C VAL A 681 12.18 -17.58 4.62
N ILE A 682 10.86 -17.61 4.81
CA ILE A 682 9.88 -17.36 3.75
C ILE A 682 10.04 -15.95 3.18
N ILE A 683 10.17 -14.92 4.03
CA ILE A 683 10.41 -13.54 3.60
C ILE A 683 11.71 -13.45 2.80
N TYR A 684 12.79 -14.10 3.26
CA TYR A 684 14.05 -14.15 2.54
C TYR A 684 13.89 -14.81 1.15
N PHE A 685 13.20 -15.95 1.06
CA PHE A 685 12.98 -16.68 -0.20
C PHE A 685 12.16 -15.85 -1.18
N ILE A 686 11.09 -15.20 -0.70
CA ILE A 686 10.26 -14.29 -1.50
C ILE A 686 11.09 -13.08 -1.98
N ALA A 687 11.86 -12.44 -1.09
CA ALA A 687 12.67 -11.27 -1.43
C ALA A 687 13.76 -11.62 -2.45
N ALA A 688 14.43 -12.76 -2.29
CA ALA A 688 15.39 -13.30 -3.24
C ALA A 688 14.75 -13.61 -4.60
N SER A 689 13.54 -14.17 -4.59
CA SER A 689 12.79 -14.50 -5.80
C SER A 689 12.35 -13.26 -6.57
N ILE A 690 11.87 -12.24 -5.86
CA ILE A 690 11.57 -10.93 -6.43
C ILE A 690 12.83 -10.27 -6.99
N SER A 691 13.97 -10.38 -6.29
CA SER A 691 15.27 -9.88 -6.76
C SER A 691 15.65 -10.54 -8.09
N ALA A 692 15.60 -11.87 -8.15
CA ALA A 692 15.91 -12.63 -9.35
C ALA A 692 14.94 -12.31 -10.50
N TRP A 693 13.65 -12.21 -10.23
CA TRP A 693 12.64 -11.81 -11.21
C TRP A 693 12.92 -10.43 -11.79
N ARG A 694 13.30 -9.44 -10.96
CA ARG A 694 13.65 -8.09 -11.43
C ARG A 694 14.87 -8.12 -12.34
N VAL A 695 15.94 -8.81 -11.95
CA VAL A 695 17.16 -8.93 -12.77
C VAL A 695 16.84 -9.62 -14.10
N ALA A 696 16.06 -10.70 -14.07
CA ALA A 696 15.62 -11.39 -15.28
C ALA A 696 14.73 -10.52 -16.18
N LYS A 697 13.84 -9.71 -15.60
CA LYS A 697 13.04 -8.74 -16.37
C LYS A 697 13.91 -7.68 -17.05
N TYR A 698 14.95 -7.18 -16.38
CA TYR A 698 15.90 -6.25 -17.00
C TYR A 698 16.73 -6.92 -18.09
N LEU A 699 17.11 -8.18 -17.91
CA LEU A 699 17.71 -9.01 -18.96
C LEU A 699 16.79 -9.18 -20.17
N GLU A 700 15.48 -9.39 -19.97
CA GLU A 700 14.48 -9.45 -21.05
C GLU A 700 14.40 -8.13 -21.84
N PHE A 701 14.75 -6.99 -21.23
CA PHE A 701 14.86 -5.68 -21.90
C PHE A 701 16.25 -5.41 -22.50
N GLY A 702 17.15 -6.38 -22.45
CA GLY A 702 18.51 -6.26 -22.99
C GLY A 702 19.51 -5.58 -22.05
N CYS A 703 19.18 -5.36 -20.78
CA CYS A 703 20.13 -4.81 -19.80
C CYS A 703 21.00 -5.92 -19.19
N ARG A 704 22.32 -5.71 -19.09
CA ARG A 704 23.25 -6.68 -18.49
C ARG A 704 23.11 -6.74 -16.96
N PRO A 705 23.30 -7.90 -16.30
CA PRO A 705 23.26 -7.99 -14.85
C PRO A 705 24.42 -7.23 -14.22
N SER A 706 24.17 -6.60 -13.08
CA SER A 706 25.20 -5.88 -12.34
C SER A 706 26.29 -6.83 -11.85
N LYS A 707 27.55 -6.38 -11.89
CA LYS A 707 28.68 -7.11 -11.26
C LYS A 707 28.73 -6.87 -9.76
N TRP A 708 29.49 -7.72 -9.05
CA TRP A 708 29.77 -7.58 -7.62
C TRP A 708 30.30 -6.19 -7.22
N THR A 709 30.98 -5.49 -8.13
CA THR A 709 31.47 -4.12 -7.94
C THR A 709 30.35 -3.15 -7.60
N HIS A 710 29.18 -3.29 -8.23
CA HIS A 710 28.00 -2.49 -7.92
C HIS A 710 27.47 -2.77 -6.53
N THR A 711 27.35 -4.05 -6.17
CA THR A 711 26.91 -4.46 -4.82
C THR A 711 27.84 -3.93 -3.76
N LYS A 712 29.16 -4.04 -3.98
CA LYS A 712 30.17 -3.48 -3.07
C LYS A 712 30.09 -1.96 -2.96
N ARG A 713 29.87 -1.24 -4.06
CA ARG A 713 29.68 0.21 -4.04
C ARG A 713 28.43 0.59 -3.25
N TRP A 714 27.32 -0.10 -3.48
CA TRP A 714 26.08 0.09 -2.74
C TRP A 714 26.25 -0.19 -1.24
N LEU A 715 26.92 -1.30 -0.88
CA LEU A 715 27.25 -1.65 0.51
C LEU A 715 28.07 -0.57 1.19
N ASN A 716 29.03 0.05 0.50
CA ASN A 716 29.86 1.12 1.07
C ASN A 716 29.15 2.47 1.16
N THR A 717 28.03 2.67 0.44
CA THR A 717 27.28 3.93 0.46
C THR A 717 26.00 3.78 1.27
N SER A 718 24.95 3.27 0.66
CA SER A 718 23.59 3.27 1.20
C SER A 718 23.23 1.96 1.90
N GLY A 719 23.95 0.87 1.62
CA GLY A 719 23.69 -0.46 2.17
C GLY A 719 24.31 -0.72 3.53
N PHE A 720 25.32 0.07 3.93
CA PHE A 720 26.05 -0.13 5.19
C PHE A 720 25.14 -0.11 6.44
N PRO A 721 24.23 0.87 6.61
CA PRO A 721 23.34 0.89 7.77
C PRO A 721 22.47 -0.37 7.85
N TRP A 722 21.91 -0.81 6.73
CA TRP A 722 21.05 -1.99 6.66
C TRP A 722 21.77 -3.29 7.08
N VAL A 723 23.01 -3.48 6.60
CA VAL A 723 23.78 -4.69 6.91
C VAL A 723 24.19 -4.73 8.38
N ILE A 724 24.50 -3.60 8.99
CA ILE A 724 24.82 -3.58 10.43
C ILE A 724 23.55 -3.76 11.28
N SER A 725 22.44 -3.14 10.87
CA SER A 725 21.17 -3.26 11.58
C SER A 725 20.57 -4.66 11.53
N ILE A 726 20.92 -5.49 10.53
CA ILE A 726 20.32 -6.83 10.38
C ILE A 726 20.55 -7.70 11.62
N LEU A 727 21.75 -7.66 12.22
CA LEU A 727 22.05 -8.41 13.44
C LEU A 727 21.17 -7.94 14.60
N GLY A 728 21.00 -6.62 14.73
CA GLY A 728 20.12 -6.02 15.73
C GLY A 728 18.66 -6.43 15.54
N TRP A 729 18.17 -6.47 14.31
CA TRP A 729 16.80 -6.91 14.01
C TRP A 729 16.58 -8.40 14.27
N VAL A 730 17.57 -9.24 13.93
CA VAL A 730 17.55 -10.67 14.25
C VAL A 730 17.48 -10.85 15.77
N LEU A 731 18.35 -10.19 16.53
CA LEU A 731 18.31 -10.24 17.99
C LEU A 731 17.00 -9.68 18.55
N MET A 732 16.46 -8.60 18.00
CA MET A 732 15.17 -8.04 18.41
C MET A 732 14.02 -9.02 18.17
N LEU A 733 14.01 -9.73 17.05
CA LEU A 733 13.00 -10.76 16.74
C LEU A 733 13.01 -11.88 17.80
N PHE A 734 14.19 -12.34 18.21
CA PHE A 734 14.30 -13.43 19.19
C PHE A 734 14.12 -12.97 20.64
N ILE A 735 14.77 -11.88 21.03
CA ILE A 735 14.82 -11.44 22.43
C ILE A 735 13.55 -10.67 22.81
N VAL A 736 12.97 -9.90 21.88
CA VAL A 736 11.81 -9.02 22.17
C VAL A 736 10.51 -9.61 21.63
N ALA A 737 10.45 -9.96 20.35
CA ALA A 737 9.18 -10.41 19.77
C ALA A 737 8.74 -11.79 20.28
N THR A 738 9.69 -12.70 20.54
CA THR A 738 9.35 -14.05 21.02
C THR A 738 8.64 -14.01 22.38
N PRO A 739 9.18 -13.38 23.46
CA PRO A 739 8.49 -13.32 24.75
C PRO A 739 7.13 -12.62 24.69
N ILE A 740 7.00 -11.58 23.87
CA ILE A 740 5.74 -10.85 23.69
C ILE A 740 4.68 -11.76 23.04
N ILE A 741 5.02 -12.43 21.95
CA ILE A 741 4.09 -13.32 21.25
C ILE A 741 3.73 -14.51 22.15
N THR A 742 4.69 -15.09 22.88
CA THR A 742 4.38 -16.16 23.85
C THR A 742 3.45 -15.67 24.95
N SER A 743 3.64 -14.46 25.47
CA SER A 743 2.74 -13.86 26.47
C SER A 743 1.32 -13.69 25.91
N ILE A 744 1.19 -13.25 24.66
CA ILE A 744 -0.10 -13.21 23.94
C ILE A 744 -0.71 -14.60 23.87
N LEU A 745 0.04 -15.62 23.45
CA LEU A 745 -0.49 -16.99 23.34
C LEU A 745 -0.90 -17.58 24.70
N ILE A 746 -0.12 -17.34 25.77
CA ILE A 746 -0.46 -17.77 27.13
C ILE A 746 -1.83 -17.22 27.56
N SER A 747 -2.18 -15.98 27.17
CA SER A 747 -3.49 -15.40 27.49
C SER A 747 -4.70 -16.15 26.91
N PHE A 748 -4.50 -17.05 25.93
CA PHE A 748 -5.53 -17.90 25.34
C PHE A 748 -5.52 -19.35 25.89
N THR A 749 -4.73 -19.61 26.93
CA THR A 749 -4.61 -20.93 27.59
C THR A 749 -5.13 -20.88 29.02
N ASN A 750 -5.42 -22.03 29.63
CA ASN A 750 -5.78 -22.10 31.06
C ASN A 750 -4.57 -22.07 32.01
N TYR A 751 -3.42 -21.61 31.55
CA TYR A 751 -2.19 -21.56 32.34
C TYR A 751 -2.34 -20.71 33.61
N GLY A 752 -2.01 -21.29 34.76
CA GLY A 752 -2.12 -20.66 36.07
C GLY A 752 -2.30 -21.68 37.18
N PHE A 753 -2.75 -21.21 38.35
CA PHE A 753 -2.95 -22.05 39.54
C PHE A 753 -3.81 -23.28 39.20
N GLY A 754 -3.26 -24.48 39.45
CA GLY A 754 -3.91 -25.77 39.18
C GLY A 754 -3.71 -26.36 37.77
N HIS A 755 -3.06 -25.63 36.86
CA HIS A 755 -2.75 -26.07 35.49
C HIS A 755 -1.28 -25.80 35.12
N GLU A 756 -0.38 -25.81 36.11
CA GLU A 756 1.07 -25.68 35.91
C GLU A 756 1.79 -26.98 36.29
N ALA A 757 2.87 -27.34 35.59
CA ALA A 757 3.63 -28.54 35.93
C ALA A 757 4.13 -28.46 37.40
N PRO A 758 3.95 -29.51 38.24
CA PRO A 758 3.56 -30.88 37.94
C PRO A 758 2.06 -31.22 38.09
N SER A 759 1.18 -30.23 38.28
CA SER A 759 -0.23 -30.46 38.66
C SER A 759 -1.10 -31.07 37.54
N LYS A 760 -1.33 -30.35 36.44
CA LYS A 760 -2.16 -30.76 35.30
C LYS A 760 -1.59 -30.24 33.99
N THR A 761 -2.09 -30.75 32.87
CA THR A 761 -1.80 -30.25 31.52
C THR A 761 -2.44 -28.89 31.26
N VAL A 762 -1.87 -28.14 30.30
CA VAL A 762 -2.37 -26.84 29.84
C VAL A 762 -3.07 -27.04 28.51
N ASP A 763 -4.26 -26.49 28.38
CA ASP A 763 -5.09 -26.57 27.18
C ASP A 763 -5.36 -25.19 26.58
N TRP A 764 -5.61 -25.18 25.26
CA TRP A 764 -6.14 -24.03 24.58
C TRP A 764 -7.61 -23.83 24.93
N VAL A 765 -7.92 -22.72 25.58
CA VAL A 765 -9.29 -22.35 26.00
C VAL A 765 -9.84 -21.15 25.22
N GLY A 766 -9.06 -20.64 24.26
CA GLY A 766 -9.45 -19.55 23.37
C GLY A 766 -9.78 -18.27 24.13
N LEU A 767 -10.91 -17.65 23.81
CA LEU A 767 -11.36 -16.40 24.45
C LEU A 767 -11.99 -16.60 25.83
N LYS A 768 -12.10 -17.84 26.33
CA LYS A 768 -12.69 -18.10 27.66
C LYS A 768 -11.98 -17.31 28.74
N MET A 769 -10.64 -17.25 28.73
CA MET A 769 -9.82 -16.47 29.67
C MET A 769 -10.04 -14.95 29.59
N TRP A 770 -10.31 -14.44 28.39
CA TRP A 770 -10.70 -13.04 28.19
C TRP A 770 -12.13 -12.74 28.69
N GLY A 771 -12.98 -13.76 28.79
CA GLY A 771 -14.33 -13.67 29.37
C GLY A 771 -14.38 -13.71 30.89
N TYR A 772 -13.36 -14.26 31.56
CA TYR A 772 -13.28 -14.31 33.04
C TYR A 772 -13.25 -12.91 33.69
N TRP A 773 -13.03 -11.83 32.93
CA TRP A 773 -13.21 -10.45 33.40
C TRP A 773 -14.63 -10.22 33.96
N TRP A 774 -15.64 -10.92 33.41
CA TRP A 774 -17.01 -10.85 33.92
C TRP A 774 -17.24 -11.69 35.16
N THR A 775 -16.56 -12.81 35.32
CA THR A 775 -16.59 -13.61 36.55
C THR A 775 -15.80 -12.93 37.67
N PHE A 776 -14.70 -12.27 37.33
CA PHE A 776 -13.87 -11.53 38.29
C PHE A 776 -14.48 -10.19 38.70
N ARG A 777 -15.49 -9.70 37.96
CA ARG A 777 -16.28 -8.52 38.35
C ARG A 777 -16.87 -8.69 39.76
N ASP A 778 -17.41 -9.85 40.05
CA ASP A 778 -18.05 -10.15 41.34
C ASP A 778 -17.04 -10.15 42.49
N ASN A 779 -15.75 -10.35 42.19
CA ASN A 779 -14.64 -10.28 43.14
C ASN A 779 -13.95 -8.91 43.19
N ASN A 780 -14.65 -7.82 42.84
CA ASN A 780 -14.15 -6.45 42.84
C ASN A 780 -12.98 -6.14 41.87
N MET A 781 -12.83 -6.90 40.77
CA MET A 781 -11.75 -6.68 39.79
C MET A 781 -11.69 -5.24 39.24
N PHE A 782 -12.83 -4.61 38.97
CA PHE A 782 -12.84 -3.23 38.45
C PHE A 782 -12.33 -2.21 39.46
N LEU A 783 -12.50 -2.48 40.75
CA LEU A 783 -11.92 -1.65 41.81
C LEU A 783 -10.39 -1.76 41.78
N SER A 784 -9.84 -2.97 41.76
CA SER A 784 -8.38 -3.19 41.66
C SER A 784 -7.79 -2.57 40.40
N LEU A 785 -8.45 -2.80 39.25
CA LEU A 785 -8.01 -2.26 37.96
C LEU A 785 -8.05 -0.73 37.95
N SER A 786 -9.10 -0.10 38.47
CA SER A 786 -9.19 1.36 38.55
C SER A 786 -8.14 1.95 39.49
N ARG A 787 -7.87 1.32 40.64
CA ARG A 787 -6.81 1.72 41.58
C ARG A 787 -5.43 1.70 40.93
N VAL A 788 -5.09 0.61 40.23
CA VAL A 788 -3.79 0.45 39.56
C VAL A 788 -3.66 1.35 38.34
N LEU A 789 -4.68 1.43 37.47
CA LEU A 789 -4.62 2.25 36.25
C LEU A 789 -4.59 3.74 36.57
N SER A 790 -5.39 4.22 37.52
CA SER A 790 -5.38 5.63 37.94
C SER A 790 -4.02 6.02 38.50
N TRP A 791 -3.44 5.18 39.36
CA TRP A 791 -2.09 5.41 39.87
C TRP A 791 -1.04 5.31 38.76
N THR A 792 -1.10 4.31 37.88
CA THR A 792 -0.18 4.17 36.74
C THR A 792 -0.19 5.41 35.85
N ALA A 793 -1.36 6.01 35.60
CA ALA A 793 -1.49 7.24 34.83
C ALA A 793 -0.81 8.43 35.55
N ILE A 794 -1.12 8.64 36.83
CA ILE A 794 -0.51 9.69 37.67
C ILE A 794 1.01 9.51 37.72
N TRP A 795 1.47 8.32 38.11
CA TRP A 795 2.86 7.92 38.13
C TRP A 795 3.56 8.23 36.82
N THR A 796 3.03 7.75 35.70
CA THR A 796 3.68 7.89 34.38
C THR A 796 3.81 9.37 34.00
N VAL A 797 2.77 10.17 34.22
CA VAL A 797 2.78 11.61 33.90
C VAL A 797 3.84 12.33 34.74
N PHE A 798 3.82 12.18 36.07
CA PHE A 798 4.73 12.90 36.95
C PHE A 798 6.18 12.39 36.86
N SER A 799 6.38 11.07 36.82
CA SER A 799 7.70 10.42 36.66
C SER A 799 8.31 10.57 35.27
N THR A 800 7.59 11.20 34.33
CA THR A 800 8.11 11.64 33.03
C THR A 800 8.33 13.15 33.05
N PHE A 801 7.30 13.93 33.38
CA PHE A 801 7.32 15.37 33.29
C PHE A 801 8.36 16.02 34.22
N LEU A 802 8.45 15.58 35.48
CA LEU A 802 9.37 16.13 36.46
C LEU A 802 10.83 15.89 36.07
N PRO A 803 11.31 14.65 35.83
CA PRO A 803 12.70 14.45 35.46
C PRO A 803 13.07 15.10 34.12
N ILE A 804 12.13 15.23 33.16
CA ILE A 804 12.36 16.00 31.93
C ILE A 804 12.60 17.47 32.24
N SER A 805 11.70 18.07 33.02
CA SER A 805 11.78 19.48 33.37
C SER A 805 13.07 19.79 34.13
N PHE A 806 13.38 19.01 35.17
CA PHE A 806 14.62 19.17 35.95
C PHE A 806 15.87 18.92 35.09
N GLY A 807 15.89 17.86 34.28
CA GLY A 807 17.02 17.54 33.40
C GLY A 807 17.31 18.66 32.41
N ILE A 808 16.27 19.24 31.78
CA ILE A 808 16.41 20.38 30.86
C ILE A 808 16.90 21.62 31.60
N ILE A 809 16.28 21.98 32.73
CA ILE A 809 16.65 23.17 33.51
C ILE A 809 18.11 23.09 33.92
N ILE A 810 18.53 21.97 34.52
CA ILE A 810 19.92 21.79 34.99
C ILE A 810 20.89 21.75 33.81
N ALA A 811 20.53 21.13 32.69
CA ALA A 811 21.38 21.10 31.49
C ALA A 811 21.60 22.50 30.91
N VAL A 812 20.55 23.30 30.81
CA VAL A 812 20.62 24.68 30.30
C VAL A 812 21.44 25.56 31.25
N LEU A 813 21.20 25.45 32.57
CA LEU A 813 21.96 26.19 33.58
C LEU A 813 23.44 25.85 33.51
N THR A 814 23.81 24.57 33.53
CA THR A 814 25.22 24.14 33.48
C THR A 814 25.90 24.43 32.14
N ASN A 815 25.15 24.57 31.05
CA ASN A 815 25.70 24.95 29.75
C ASN A 815 25.99 26.46 29.65
N SER A 816 25.33 27.30 30.45
CA SER A 816 25.50 28.77 30.47
C SER A 816 26.95 29.22 30.68
N SER A 817 27.47 30.14 29.86
CA SER A 817 28.85 30.66 29.94
C SER A 817 29.23 31.29 31.29
N ARG A 818 28.24 31.68 32.10
CA ARG A 818 28.41 32.35 33.39
C ARG A 818 28.86 31.43 34.52
N ILE A 819 28.59 30.13 34.43
CA ILE A 819 28.96 29.16 35.49
C ILE A 819 30.45 28.82 35.42
N LYS A 820 31.16 29.03 36.53
CA LYS A 820 32.55 28.58 36.73
C LYS A 820 32.54 27.12 37.24
N PHE A 821 33.61 26.36 36.98
CA PHE A 821 33.73 24.94 37.39
C PHE A 821 32.66 23.98 36.85
N LYS A 822 32.10 24.25 35.66
CA LYS A 822 31.06 23.42 35.01
C LYS A 822 31.33 21.91 34.99
N LYS A 823 32.60 21.52 34.89
CA LYS A 823 33.01 20.10 34.89
C LYS A 823 32.69 19.40 36.21
N VAL A 824 32.87 20.09 37.34
CA VAL A 824 32.56 19.57 38.68
C VAL A 824 31.06 19.43 38.85
N PHE A 825 30.28 20.47 38.53
CA PHE A 825 28.82 20.40 38.57
C PHE A 825 28.26 19.29 37.68
N ARG A 826 28.78 19.16 36.45
CA ARG A 826 28.39 18.09 35.53
C ARG A 826 28.70 16.71 36.10
N LEU A 827 29.85 16.53 36.75
CA LEU A 827 30.21 15.28 37.41
C LEU A 827 29.21 14.94 38.52
N ILE A 828 28.91 15.90 39.40
CA ILE A 828 27.97 15.72 40.52
C ILE A 828 26.56 15.36 40.02
N TYR A 829 26.04 16.09 39.02
CA TYR A 829 24.68 15.87 38.51
C TYR A 829 24.52 14.57 37.69
N ILE A 830 25.61 13.95 37.24
CA ILE A 830 25.56 12.64 36.56
C ILE A 830 25.57 11.48 37.55
N LEU A 831 26.01 11.69 38.80
CA LEU A 831 26.14 10.62 39.81
C LEU A 831 24.89 9.75 39.99
N PRO A 832 23.65 10.30 40.03
CA PRO A 832 22.44 9.48 40.20
C PRO A 832 22.25 8.43 39.10
N TRP A 833 22.74 8.71 37.90
CA TRP A 833 22.69 7.78 36.76
C TRP A 833 23.95 6.90 36.65
N ALA A 834 25.10 7.38 37.13
CA ALA A 834 26.35 6.62 37.10
C ALA A 834 26.33 5.43 38.07
N ILE A 835 25.60 5.54 39.17
CA ILE A 835 25.41 4.45 40.14
C ILE A 835 24.26 3.54 39.65
N PRO A 836 24.43 2.20 39.63
CA PRO A 836 23.36 1.29 39.25
C PRO A 836 22.07 1.52 40.05
N ALA A 837 20.94 1.63 39.35
CA ALA A 837 19.67 2.04 39.95
C ALA A 837 19.24 1.15 41.12
N PHE A 838 19.46 -0.17 41.06
CA PHE A 838 19.07 -1.09 42.15
C PHE A 838 19.81 -0.79 43.46
N VAL A 839 21.09 -0.38 43.40
CA VAL A 839 21.90 -0.01 44.58
C VAL A 839 21.33 1.26 45.19
N THR A 840 21.10 2.27 44.36
CA THR A 840 20.50 3.54 44.75
C THR A 840 19.14 3.35 45.40
N LEU A 841 18.24 2.58 44.76
CA LEU A 841 16.88 2.34 45.25
C LEU A 841 16.90 1.58 46.58
N SER A 842 17.78 0.59 46.72
CA SER A 842 17.95 -0.15 47.98
C SER A 842 18.46 0.74 49.11
N PHE A 843 19.45 1.59 48.82
CA PHE A 843 19.97 2.57 49.77
C PHE A 843 18.89 3.56 50.22
N LEU A 844 18.14 4.14 49.27
CA LEU A 844 17.07 5.09 49.58
C LEU A 844 15.93 4.42 50.35
N LYS A 845 15.58 3.17 50.03
CA LYS A 845 14.58 2.42 50.80
C LYS A 845 14.98 2.30 52.27
N THR A 846 16.23 1.94 52.54
CA THR A 846 16.76 1.89 53.92
C THR A 846 16.80 3.28 54.54
N ALA A 847 17.15 4.31 53.78
CA ALA A 847 17.22 5.69 54.28
C ALA A 847 15.85 6.25 54.71
N PHE A 848 14.78 5.88 54.00
CA PHE A 848 13.40 6.28 54.28
C PHE A 848 12.61 5.22 55.08
N LYS A 849 13.30 4.24 55.69
CA LYS A 849 12.69 3.25 56.58
C LYS A 849 12.07 3.92 57.81
N GLU A 850 11.11 3.26 58.42
CA GLU A 850 10.40 3.69 59.62
C GLU A 850 11.29 3.74 60.87
N GLY A 851 10.84 4.53 61.86
CA GLY A 851 11.51 4.69 63.14
C GLY A 851 12.92 5.30 63.04
N ASP A 852 13.72 5.06 64.08
CA ASP A 852 15.10 5.57 64.20
C ASP A 852 16.10 4.77 63.34
N GLU A 853 15.67 3.69 62.68
CA GLU A 853 16.53 2.95 61.75
C GLU A 853 16.71 3.69 60.42
N GLY A 854 15.78 4.58 60.04
CA GLY A 854 15.87 5.40 58.84
C GLY A 854 16.82 6.60 59.02
N TYR A 855 17.84 6.69 58.16
CA TYR A 855 18.80 7.79 58.21
C TYR A 855 18.15 9.17 58.00
N ILE A 856 17.08 9.24 57.19
CA ILE A 856 16.39 10.52 56.92
C ILE A 856 15.61 10.98 58.15
N ASN A 857 14.91 10.08 58.85
CA ASN A 857 14.24 10.41 60.11
C ASN A 857 15.25 10.91 61.14
N LYS A 858 16.38 10.21 61.32
CA LYS A 858 17.47 10.63 62.22
C LYS A 858 17.98 12.04 61.91
N ILE A 859 18.24 12.34 60.64
CA ILE A 859 18.73 13.66 60.22
C ILE A 859 17.65 14.73 60.46
N MET A 860 16.39 14.46 60.12
CA MET A 860 15.31 15.44 60.25
C MET A 860 14.97 15.72 61.73
N LEU A 861 15.00 14.71 62.60
CA LEU A 861 14.86 14.86 64.05
C LEU A 861 16.01 15.66 64.65
N ALA A 862 17.26 15.34 64.27
CA ALA A 862 18.44 16.05 64.75
C ALA A 862 18.48 17.53 64.31
N LEU A 863 17.92 17.85 63.14
CA LEU A 863 17.79 19.22 62.64
C LEU A 863 16.55 19.96 63.17
N GLY A 864 15.70 19.31 63.98
CA GLY A 864 14.45 19.89 64.48
C GLY A 864 13.39 20.14 63.40
N LEU A 865 13.49 19.49 62.24
CA LEU A 865 12.56 19.64 61.10
C LEU A 865 11.26 18.83 61.30
N ILE A 866 11.31 17.79 62.13
CA ILE A 866 10.15 16.98 62.54
C ILE A 866 10.25 16.71 64.04
N SER A 867 9.10 16.64 64.71
CA SER A 867 9.03 16.37 66.16
C SER A 867 9.03 14.87 66.47
N GLU A 868 8.58 14.03 65.53
CA GLU A 868 8.47 12.58 65.67
C GLU A 868 8.88 11.87 64.37
N ALA A 869 9.37 10.62 64.48
CA ALA A 869 9.76 9.83 63.32
C ALA A 869 8.55 9.53 62.43
N LYS A 870 8.65 9.82 61.12
CA LYS A 870 7.56 9.62 60.17
C LYS A 870 7.68 8.28 59.43
N ASN A 871 6.55 7.61 59.22
CA ASN A 871 6.46 6.37 58.46
C ASN A 871 6.26 6.65 56.95
N TRP A 872 7.35 7.01 56.28
CA TRP A 872 7.35 7.47 54.88
C TRP A 872 6.85 6.44 53.86
N LEU A 873 7.02 5.15 54.13
CA LEU A 873 6.67 4.06 53.20
C LEU A 873 5.37 3.33 53.56
N SER A 874 4.81 3.54 54.76
CA SER A 874 3.56 2.88 55.19
C SER A 874 2.30 3.72 55.01
N GLU A 875 2.41 5.03 54.82
CA GLU A 875 1.28 5.88 54.50
C GLU A 875 1.16 6.07 52.98
N VAL A 876 -0.04 5.88 52.42
CA VAL A 876 -0.28 5.87 50.95
C VAL A 876 0.17 7.18 50.29
N GLY A 877 -0.19 8.32 50.88
CA GLY A 877 0.12 9.64 50.32
C GLY A 877 1.62 9.91 50.28
N SER A 878 2.32 9.65 51.39
CA SER A 878 3.76 9.87 51.50
C SER A 878 4.55 8.89 50.61
N ALA A 879 4.19 7.62 50.57
CA ALA A 879 4.84 6.62 49.71
C ALA A 879 4.74 6.98 48.22
N ARG A 880 3.55 7.43 47.77
CA ARG A 880 3.30 7.87 46.38
C ARG A 880 4.12 9.11 45.99
N VAL A 881 4.19 10.11 46.85
CA VAL A 881 5.01 11.30 46.59
C VAL A 881 6.49 10.93 46.56
N LEU A 882 6.94 10.14 47.53
CA LEU A 882 8.34 9.79 47.69
C LEU A 882 8.86 8.96 46.52
N VAL A 883 8.08 7.99 46.02
CA VAL A 883 8.50 7.18 44.86
C VAL A 883 8.65 8.02 43.59
N ILE A 884 7.81 9.05 43.39
CA ILE A 884 7.96 10.02 42.28
C ILE A 884 9.22 10.87 42.46
N VAL A 885 9.50 11.33 43.69
CA VAL A 885 10.71 12.13 43.99
C VAL A 885 11.98 11.32 43.73
N VAL A 886 12.03 10.07 44.22
CA VAL A 886 13.17 9.16 43.99
C VAL A 886 13.35 8.88 42.50
N GLN A 887 12.26 8.60 41.78
CA GLN A 887 12.32 8.39 40.33
C GLN A 887 12.80 9.64 39.59
N THR A 888 12.35 10.83 40.01
CA THR A 888 12.80 12.10 39.45
C THR A 888 14.30 12.28 39.66
N TRP A 889 14.81 11.99 40.86
CA TRP A 889 16.23 12.10 41.21
C TRP A 889 17.12 11.17 40.37
N ILE A 890 16.67 9.96 40.05
CA ILE A 890 17.43 9.04 39.19
C ILE A 890 17.34 9.47 37.72
N ALA A 891 16.12 9.72 37.23
CA ALA A 891 15.88 9.93 35.80
C ALA A 891 16.31 11.31 35.28
N TYR A 892 16.34 12.36 36.12
CA TYR A 892 16.77 13.69 35.66
C TYR A 892 18.21 13.67 35.17
N ALA A 893 19.09 12.86 35.78
CA ALA A 893 20.51 12.79 35.45
C ALA A 893 20.75 12.25 34.04
N TRP A 894 19.98 11.24 33.63
CA TRP A 894 19.96 10.74 32.25
C TRP A 894 19.52 11.83 31.26
N ILE A 895 18.40 12.51 31.55
CA ILE A 895 17.87 13.56 30.68
C ILE A 895 18.82 14.75 30.63
N PHE A 896 19.44 15.10 31.75
CA PHE A 896 20.48 16.11 31.85
C PHE A 896 21.65 15.83 30.89
N MET A 897 22.16 14.59 30.89
CA MET A 897 23.26 14.20 30.00
C MET A 897 22.86 14.29 28.53
N LEU A 898 21.70 13.73 28.20
CA LEU A 898 21.10 13.72 26.87
C LEU A 898 20.91 15.13 26.32
N VAL A 899 20.30 16.00 27.12
CA VAL A 899 20.06 17.41 26.76
C VAL A 899 21.38 18.16 26.63
N THR A 900 22.35 17.93 27.51
CA THR A 900 23.68 18.55 27.43
C THR A 900 24.42 18.19 26.14
N GLY A 901 24.25 16.96 25.63
CA GLY A 901 24.78 16.55 24.33
C GLY A 901 24.09 17.26 23.16
N ASN A 902 22.76 17.29 23.17
CA ASN A 902 21.97 17.94 22.12
C ASN A 902 22.13 19.47 22.12
N LEU A 903 22.31 20.12 23.26
CA LEU A 903 22.60 21.56 23.33
C LEU A 903 23.90 21.93 22.60
N GLN A 904 24.85 21.01 22.46
CA GLN A 904 26.11 21.25 21.78
C GLN A 904 26.01 21.16 20.25
N SER A 905 24.98 20.51 19.71
CA SER A 905 24.76 20.43 18.26
C SER A 905 24.12 21.69 17.69
N ILE A 906 23.49 22.54 18.54
CA ILE A 906 22.89 23.80 18.10
C ILE A 906 24.01 24.81 17.75
N PRO A 907 24.11 25.26 16.49
CA PRO A 907 25.15 26.21 16.08
C PRO A 907 25.11 27.52 16.88
N LYS A 908 26.28 28.01 17.30
CA LYS A 908 26.40 29.27 18.05
C LYS A 908 25.91 30.48 17.25
N ASN A 909 26.10 30.46 15.93
CA ASN A 909 25.75 31.56 15.02
C ASN A 909 24.27 31.94 15.11
N ILE A 910 23.37 30.99 15.43
CA ILE A 910 21.93 31.26 15.59
C ILE A 910 21.67 32.10 16.86
N TYR A 911 22.42 31.83 17.93
CA TYR A 911 22.35 32.62 19.16
C TYR A 911 22.96 34.01 18.99
N GLU A 912 24.03 34.12 18.20
CA GLU A 912 24.68 35.39 17.87
C GLU A 912 23.75 36.26 17.01
N ALA A 913 23.13 35.69 15.97
CA ALA A 913 22.13 36.38 15.15
C ALA A 913 20.96 36.90 15.99
N GLY A 914 20.36 36.04 16.83
CA GLY A 914 19.28 36.48 17.73
C GLY A 914 19.71 37.57 18.73
N SER A 915 20.98 37.56 19.15
CA SER A 915 21.51 38.61 20.04
C SER A 915 21.73 39.93 19.30
N VAL A 916 22.12 39.89 18.03
CA VAL A 916 22.20 41.06 17.13
C VAL A 916 20.81 41.67 16.91
N ASP A 917 19.78 40.83 16.78
CA ASP A 917 18.37 41.23 16.70
C ASP A 917 17.79 41.72 18.06
N GLY A 918 18.61 41.81 19.11
CA GLY A 918 18.21 42.32 20.42
C GLY A 918 17.47 41.32 21.32
N ALA A 919 17.45 40.02 21.00
CA ALA A 919 16.77 39.03 21.81
C ALA A 919 17.45 38.81 23.17
N LYS A 920 16.67 38.91 24.25
CA LYS A 920 17.10 38.63 25.63
C LYS A 920 17.26 37.12 25.85
N SER A 921 18.03 36.70 26.86
CA SER A 921 18.28 35.27 27.15
C SER A 921 17.01 34.43 27.35
N ARG A 922 15.93 35.01 27.92
CA ARG A 922 14.62 34.34 28.04
C ARG A 922 13.97 34.12 26.67
N GLN A 923 14.07 35.10 25.76
CA GLN A 923 13.54 34.99 24.39
C GLN A 923 14.33 33.96 23.59
N LEU A 924 15.66 34.00 23.67
CA LEU A 924 16.54 32.99 23.07
C LEU A 924 16.21 31.58 23.58
N PHE A 925 15.92 31.41 24.87
CA PHE A 925 15.52 30.11 25.42
C PHE A 925 14.19 29.61 24.86
N TRP A 926 13.11 30.40 24.95
CA TRP A 926 11.77 29.95 24.56
C TRP A 926 11.57 29.85 23.04
N HIS A 927 12.26 30.68 22.24
CA HIS A 927 12.07 30.73 20.78
C HIS A 927 13.14 29.98 20.00
N ILE A 928 14.34 29.78 20.56
CA ILE A 928 15.45 29.11 19.86
C ILE A 928 15.82 27.81 20.57
N THR A 929 16.28 27.88 21.82
CA THR A 929 16.84 26.71 22.52
C THR A 929 15.81 25.61 22.74
N LEU A 930 14.69 25.91 23.39
CA LEU A 930 13.70 24.92 23.78
C LEU A 930 13.00 24.27 22.58
N PRO A 931 12.54 25.02 21.55
CA PRO A 931 11.94 24.40 20.37
C PRO A 931 12.92 23.50 19.60
N SER A 932 14.16 23.96 19.40
CA SER A 932 15.20 23.18 18.70
C SER A 932 15.58 21.91 19.48
N LEU A 933 15.68 22.04 20.80
CA LEU A 933 15.99 20.94 21.71
C LEU A 933 14.86 19.91 21.73
N LEU A 934 13.61 20.34 21.93
CA LEU A 934 12.44 19.44 21.93
C LEU A 934 12.31 18.67 20.63
N LEU A 935 12.59 19.30 19.48
CA LEU A 935 12.58 18.64 18.18
C LEU A 935 13.61 17.51 18.10
N SER A 936 14.82 17.74 18.61
CA SER A 936 15.89 16.74 18.61
C SER A 936 15.63 15.60 19.62
N ILE A 937 15.11 15.92 20.80
CA ILE A 937 14.97 14.95 21.89
C ILE A 937 13.59 14.29 21.97
N ALA A 938 12.58 14.75 21.21
CA ALA A 938 11.22 14.23 21.25
C ALA A 938 11.11 12.69 21.19
N PRO A 939 11.84 11.97 20.30
CA PRO A 939 11.81 10.51 20.28
C PRO A 939 12.26 9.89 21.62
N MET A 940 13.24 10.50 22.27
CA MET A 940 13.76 10.04 23.55
C MET A 940 12.81 10.37 24.71
N LEU A 941 12.07 11.49 24.63
CA LEU A 941 11.02 11.82 25.61
C LEU A 941 9.84 10.85 25.54
N ILE A 942 9.47 10.40 24.34
CA ILE A 942 8.49 9.33 24.15
C ILE A 942 9.01 8.02 24.78
N GLY A 943 10.28 7.71 24.57
CA GLY A 943 10.94 6.58 25.24
C GLY A 943 10.90 6.70 26.76
N GLN A 944 11.12 7.89 27.32
CA GLN A 944 11.02 8.14 28.76
C GLN A 944 9.60 7.91 29.29
N PHE A 945 8.57 8.33 28.55
CA PHE A 945 7.18 8.08 28.91
C PHE A 945 6.85 6.59 28.94
N VAL A 946 7.21 5.86 27.87
CA VAL A 946 7.01 4.40 27.79
C VAL A 946 7.83 3.67 28.86
N GLY A 947 9.03 4.17 29.17
CA GLY A 947 9.88 3.66 30.24
C GLY A 947 9.25 3.87 31.62
N ALA A 948 8.70 5.04 31.91
CA ALA A 948 8.03 5.32 33.18
C ALA A 948 6.78 4.45 33.37
N PHE A 949 5.98 4.26 32.32
CA PHE A 949 4.79 3.39 32.33
C PHE A 949 5.13 1.94 32.70
N ASN A 950 6.28 1.45 32.24
CA ASN A 950 6.75 0.08 32.47
C ASN A 950 7.85 -0.03 33.55
N ASN A 951 8.01 0.97 34.43
CA ASN A 951 9.13 1.00 35.38
C ASN A 951 8.92 0.09 36.60
N PHE A 952 9.02 -1.22 36.37
CA PHE A 952 8.91 -2.25 37.40
C PHE A 952 9.99 -2.11 38.49
N THR A 953 11.24 -1.82 38.10
CA THR A 953 12.40 -1.82 39.00
C THR A 953 12.25 -0.82 40.15
N THR A 954 11.82 0.41 39.85
CA THR A 954 11.66 1.42 40.90
C THR A 954 10.58 1.02 41.90
N ILE A 955 9.43 0.55 41.43
CA ILE A 955 8.32 0.15 42.32
C ILE A 955 8.68 -1.09 43.14
N SER A 956 9.17 -2.15 42.49
CA SER A 956 9.46 -3.44 43.15
C SER A 956 10.55 -3.33 44.22
N ILE A 957 11.62 -2.56 43.96
CA ILE A 957 12.73 -2.44 44.89
C ILE A 957 12.39 -1.44 46.00
N PHE A 958 11.95 -0.23 45.65
CA PHE A 958 11.79 0.87 46.62
C PHE A 958 10.58 0.66 47.53
N THR A 959 9.38 0.46 46.97
CA THR A 959 8.14 0.33 47.75
C THR A 959 7.63 -1.10 47.85
N GLY A 960 8.04 -2.01 46.96
CA GLY A 960 7.43 -3.35 46.83
C GLY A 960 5.95 -3.32 46.42
N GLY A 961 5.48 -2.19 45.88
CA GLY A 961 4.06 -1.91 45.61
C GLY A 961 3.27 -1.35 46.79
N GLY A 962 3.83 -1.39 48.01
CA GLY A 962 3.17 -0.94 49.24
C GLY A 962 2.97 0.58 49.36
N PRO A 963 2.22 1.05 50.37
CA PRO A 963 1.49 0.25 51.37
C PRO A 963 0.21 -0.40 50.82
N ASN A 964 -0.28 -1.44 51.51
CA ASN A 964 -1.54 -2.11 51.14
C ASN A 964 -2.75 -1.20 51.38
N PHE A 965 -3.81 -1.38 50.59
CA PHE A 965 -5.09 -0.72 50.86
C PHE A 965 -5.73 -1.30 52.13
N LYS A 966 -6.48 -0.47 52.86
CA LYS A 966 -7.28 -0.93 54.02
C LYS A 966 -8.31 -1.98 53.60
N GLU A 967 -8.89 -1.81 52.41
CA GLU A 967 -9.79 -2.76 51.75
C GLU A 967 -9.01 -3.57 50.70
N ALA A 968 -8.37 -4.65 51.14
CA ALA A 968 -7.66 -5.56 50.24
C ALA A 968 -8.65 -6.34 49.38
N THR A 969 -8.36 -6.47 48.08
CA THR A 969 -9.09 -7.40 47.20
C THR A 969 -8.34 -8.71 47.06
N VAL A 970 -8.99 -9.72 46.48
CA VAL A 970 -8.39 -11.03 46.19
C VAL A 970 -7.25 -10.93 45.15
N PHE A 971 -7.11 -9.82 44.44
CA PHE A 971 -6.07 -9.59 43.43
C PHE A 971 -4.77 -8.98 43.96
N GLY A 972 -4.70 -8.68 45.27
CA GLY A 972 -3.45 -8.31 45.94
C GLY A 972 -2.79 -7.01 45.46
N GLU A 973 -3.55 -6.08 44.88
CA GLU A 973 -3.01 -4.78 44.47
C GLU A 973 -2.65 -3.92 45.69
N ALA A 974 -1.53 -3.23 45.62
CA ALA A 974 -1.10 -2.29 46.65
C ALA A 974 -1.01 -0.86 46.10
N SER A 975 -0.90 0.14 46.99
CA SER A 975 -1.21 1.53 46.63
C SER A 975 -0.22 2.21 45.69
N THR A 976 1.01 1.72 45.59
CA THR A 976 2.02 2.21 44.63
C THR A 976 2.23 1.27 43.45
N ASP A 977 1.47 0.17 43.36
CA ASP A 977 1.58 -0.75 42.23
C ASP A 977 1.15 -0.09 40.92
N ILE A 978 2.03 -0.18 39.94
CA ILE A 978 1.73 0.15 38.54
C ILE A 978 1.34 -1.13 37.81
N ILE A 979 0.78 -1.00 36.61
CA ILE A 979 0.25 -2.14 35.85
C ILE A 979 1.22 -3.31 35.75
N ILE A 980 2.51 -3.04 35.51
CA ILE A 980 3.52 -4.10 35.36
C ILE A 980 3.94 -4.73 36.70
N SER A 981 3.96 -3.98 37.81
CA SER A 981 4.28 -4.54 39.14
C SER A 981 3.12 -5.36 39.70
N TRP A 982 1.89 -4.95 39.40
CA TRP A 982 0.70 -5.74 39.72
C TRP A 982 0.61 -7.03 38.90
N VAL A 983 0.84 -6.94 37.58
CA VAL A 983 0.97 -8.12 36.70
C VAL A 983 2.01 -9.09 37.22
N TYR A 984 3.17 -8.60 37.67
CA TYR A 984 4.20 -9.46 38.25
C TYR A 984 3.66 -10.25 39.45
N LYS A 985 2.95 -9.61 40.39
CA LYS A 985 2.31 -10.30 41.54
C LYS A 985 1.29 -11.36 41.11
N LEU A 986 0.52 -11.09 40.05
CA LEU A 986 -0.42 -12.05 39.48
C LEU A 986 0.30 -13.25 38.83
N THR A 987 1.48 -13.03 38.24
CA THR A 987 2.28 -14.11 37.61
C THR A 987 3.09 -14.94 38.59
N THR A 988 3.54 -14.39 39.72
CA THR A 988 4.41 -15.10 40.69
C THR A 988 3.67 -16.06 41.62
N GLY A 989 2.36 -16.27 41.41
CA GLY A 989 1.56 -17.17 42.23
C GLY A 989 1.17 -16.60 43.60
N SER A 990 1.41 -15.30 43.84
CA SER A 990 0.94 -14.61 45.05
C SER A 990 -0.60 -14.53 45.11
N VAL A 991 -1.26 -14.68 43.95
CA VAL A 991 -2.71 -14.73 43.80
C VAL A 991 -3.13 -16.12 43.32
N GLN A 992 -3.78 -16.88 44.22
CA GLN A 992 -4.21 -18.26 44.01
C GLN A 992 -5.61 -18.34 43.38
N ILE A 993 -5.77 -17.71 42.21
CA ILE A 993 -7.01 -17.79 41.42
C ILE A 993 -6.72 -18.64 40.17
N GLU A 994 -7.63 -19.54 39.81
CA GLU A 994 -7.52 -20.32 38.58
C GLU A 994 -7.42 -19.39 37.36
N GLY A 995 -6.42 -19.62 36.50
CA GLY A 995 -6.16 -18.77 35.33
C GLY A 995 -5.58 -17.38 35.63
N SER A 996 -5.15 -17.09 36.86
CA SER A 996 -4.55 -15.80 37.24
C SER A 996 -3.33 -15.41 36.39
N GLN A 997 -2.49 -16.38 36.02
CA GLN A 997 -1.30 -16.15 35.21
C GLN A 997 -1.64 -15.88 33.73
N ALA A 998 -2.62 -16.60 33.15
CA ALA A 998 -3.16 -16.29 31.83
C ALA A 998 -3.83 -14.91 31.78
N PHE A 999 -4.58 -14.54 32.83
CA PHE A 999 -5.14 -13.21 32.99
C PHE A 999 -4.05 -12.12 33.10
N ALA A 1000 -2.98 -12.38 33.86
CA ALA A 1000 -1.84 -11.48 33.95
C ALA A 1000 -1.13 -11.30 32.59
N ALA A 1001 -1.05 -12.37 31.79
CA ALA A 1001 -0.54 -12.30 30.42
C ALA A 1001 -1.45 -11.45 29.51
N ALA A 1002 -2.77 -11.52 29.68
CA ALA A 1002 -3.73 -10.64 28.99
C ALA A 1002 -3.52 -9.15 29.37
N LEU A 1003 -3.32 -8.85 30.66
CA LEU A 1003 -3.00 -7.48 31.11
C LEU A 1003 -1.65 -7.00 30.59
N THR A 1004 -0.64 -7.87 30.59
CA THR A 1004 0.70 -7.56 30.04
C THR A 1004 0.60 -7.20 28.57
N THR A 1005 -0.23 -7.91 27.82
CA THR A 1005 -0.37 -7.71 26.39
C THR A 1005 -1.14 -6.45 26.06
N LEU A 1006 -2.18 -6.10 26.82
CA LEU A 1006 -2.82 -4.79 26.72
C LEU A 1006 -1.85 -3.65 27.05
N ALA A 1007 -1.04 -3.79 28.10
CA ALA A 1007 -0.02 -2.82 28.49
C ALA A 1007 1.08 -2.66 27.41
N ALA A 1008 1.51 -3.77 26.81
CA ALA A 1008 2.48 -3.79 25.72
C ALA A 1008 1.90 -3.16 24.44
N ILE A 1009 0.67 -3.51 24.06
CA ILE A 1009 -0.02 -2.90 22.90
C ILE A 1009 -0.16 -1.39 23.10
N PHE A 1010 -0.55 -0.95 24.29
CA PHE A 1010 -0.62 0.48 24.62
C PHE A 1010 0.75 1.15 24.49
N SER A 1011 1.79 0.57 25.09
CA SER A 1011 3.17 1.08 25.03
C SER A 1011 3.69 1.17 23.58
N ILE A 1012 3.44 0.13 22.78
CA ILE A 1012 3.80 0.08 21.36
C ILE A 1012 3.01 1.12 20.57
N ALA A 1013 1.71 1.25 20.80
CA ALA A 1013 0.85 2.20 20.09
C ALA A 1013 1.25 3.65 20.39
N VAL A 1014 1.49 3.99 21.66
CA VAL A 1014 1.96 5.31 22.09
C VAL A 1014 3.34 5.59 21.51
N GLY A 1015 4.27 4.63 21.63
CA GLY A 1015 5.61 4.72 21.05
C GLY A 1015 5.55 4.95 19.54
N ALA A 1016 4.91 4.04 18.80
CA ALA A 1016 4.79 4.11 17.34
C ALA A 1016 4.13 5.41 16.89
N ARG A 1017 3.01 5.82 17.50
CA ARG A 1017 2.35 7.09 17.17
C ARG A 1017 3.25 8.28 17.45
N GLY A 1018 3.95 8.29 18.57
CA GLY A 1018 4.91 9.33 18.94
C GLY A 1018 6.06 9.42 17.93
N PHE A 1019 6.71 8.30 17.60
CA PHE A 1019 7.78 8.25 16.61
C PHE A 1019 7.30 8.66 15.22
N ILE A 1020 6.14 8.18 14.77
CA ILE A 1020 5.55 8.53 13.46
C ILE A 1020 5.27 10.03 13.35
N LYS A 1021 4.80 10.67 14.43
CA LYS A 1021 4.55 12.11 14.46
C LYS A 1021 5.80 12.95 14.70
N SER A 1022 6.90 12.35 15.18
CA SER A 1022 8.15 13.06 15.39
C SER A 1022 8.76 13.49 14.05
N MET A 1023 9.37 14.68 14.04
CA MET A 1023 9.94 15.27 12.82
C MET A 1023 11.13 14.47 12.27
N SER A 1024 11.73 13.57 13.07
CA SER A 1024 12.82 12.67 12.70
C SER A 1024 12.52 11.70 11.54
N ARG A 1025 11.23 11.52 11.17
CA ARG A 1025 10.80 10.71 10.02
C ARG A 1025 10.60 11.56 8.74
N ARG A 1026 10.50 12.89 8.85
CA ARG A 1026 10.20 13.79 7.73
C ARG A 1026 11.44 14.17 6.91
N ASP A 1027 12.63 13.92 7.45
CA ASP A 1027 13.92 13.93 6.74
C ASP A 1027 14.32 12.51 6.33
#